data_AF-A0A2H9PUN7-F1
#
_entry.id   AF-A0A2H9PUN7-F1
#
_cell.length_a   1.000
_cell.length_b   1.000
_cell.length_c   1.000
_cell.angle_alpha   90.00
_cell.angle_beta   90.00
_cell.angle_gamma   90.00
#
_symmetry.space_group_name_H-M   'P 1'
#
loop_
_entity.id
_entity.type
_entity.pdbx_description
1 polymer ?
#
loop_
_entity_poly.entity_id
_entity_poly.type
_entity_poly.pdbx_seq_one_letter_code
_entity_poly.pdbx_strand_id
1 'polypeptide(L)'
;MYFTMDALMAAVLLIGTVLLVSQLTTHRTGTEHISFVAEDLLNALQSVPVKDLQSSFVQSEIASGSIVDPNRSVMEQAGEYWATGQPGKAQTLLSEFINNQSVESYGVLVSLTSDTGNGVQAGDGLLYNRTRQNTLTSIASHRMISGVKQLGPNESIRGTTSVGQLRKATGQRTCSYLTIGGFAGQGNISAFLDLPSDITGQTLADLSLMIDADDPYQLLINGQTCQWITQVNTSALGEWHNITSCAPLILGDQVNLSIRFMDTLDTAYIAGGQLRACYRSQTVPNASTTIVRRWLPSVQGIANIYDGIGVPGTLLSLSAHLHFSTNYTSYLTLGNEPVYTGRENLSEQTIILDDTNFSTLNYTALSNTTIPFRFAAYNTTYSIINGTSADVVLITDTSGSMDWRIGYDNTVSGKNIKNLSACTDAFLGNDTSARLDVAACLDANFTRFIMNYSGNRLWLVDYATSSNYYYSSNLSLLTPNNLLGQIEQRYINGSGNGNTCTCCAINKAYEVLADHSTTERSVLLMSDGEPNLCCGRTQVCHPVYWWWCWYECADGNSTTGYSASCPGGGSACYKDAAVNATRRLRQDLNATIHAVGLGPLEDNAYANATLTQIAQAGNGTVFISHNGSELSVHYAAIASQILSGITQSAQVAVVSNGTLMPTHLFGDSYLEAVIDPGISAQQANELALTLETQFSGCDASIAIPPGVRVQDASVLSFSGIHWTDLLIVNDQIAYNLSAYGNNYQVMGDPSLISIPAAFLGTGSNTIALRFGDSPTNSTSCGQNSTLRYTLLISTATPRSDVLPRAEGCTWTVAYEDGSQGTVLVPAEYNGTNTCLYTPASITYDHNDAYQAIMADVLDQFDFDDDGEVLVNFAAYDIVISTNSISNIPYLWGPSLFTIEVGR
;
A
#
# COMPACT_ATOMS: atom_id res chain seq x y z
N MET A 1 -52.30 40.81 27.09
CA MET A 1 -50.87 40.47 27.23
C MET A 1 -50.45 39.50 26.12
N TYR A 2 -50.84 39.77 24.86
CA TYR A 2 -50.58 38.87 23.71
C TYR A 2 -49.58 39.45 22.71
N PHE A 3 -49.28 40.76 22.78
CA PHE A 3 -48.33 41.42 21.86
C PHE A 3 -46.85 41.15 22.16
N THR A 4 -46.53 40.59 23.33
CA THR A 4 -45.14 40.37 23.76
C THR A 4 -44.60 39.00 23.34
N MET A 5 -45.47 38.02 23.10
CA MET A 5 -45.03 36.66 22.76
C MET A 5 -44.70 36.53 21.26
N ASP A 6 -45.51 37.14 20.38
CA ASP A 6 -45.23 37.16 18.94
C ASP A 6 -43.96 37.93 18.61
N ALA A 7 -43.71 39.06 19.30
CA ALA A 7 -42.48 39.82 19.15
C ALA A 7 -41.24 39.02 19.61
N LEU A 8 -41.38 38.22 20.67
CA LEU A 8 -40.31 37.33 21.15
C LEU A 8 -40.02 36.21 20.15
N MET A 9 -41.06 35.56 19.60
CA MET A 9 -40.87 34.48 18.62
C MET A 9 -40.29 35.00 17.31
N ALA A 10 -40.71 36.18 16.84
CA ALA A 10 -40.12 36.83 15.67
C ALA A 10 -38.64 37.19 15.89
N ALA A 11 -38.27 37.68 17.07
CA ALA A 11 -36.89 37.99 17.41
C ALA A 11 -36.01 36.73 17.49
N VAL A 12 -36.52 35.63 18.06
CA VAL A 12 -35.81 34.35 18.12
C VAL A 12 -35.62 33.76 16.72
N LEU A 13 -36.60 33.88 15.83
CA LEU A 13 -36.48 33.45 14.43
C LEU A 13 -35.48 34.30 13.64
N LEU A 14 -35.42 35.61 13.89
CA LEU A 14 -34.42 36.50 13.27
C LEU A 14 -33.00 36.22 13.78
N ILE A 15 -32.83 36.02 15.08
CA ILE A 15 -31.52 35.68 15.66
C ILE A 15 -31.09 34.28 15.21
N GLY A 16 -32.01 33.33 15.16
CA GLY A 16 -31.78 31.98 14.65
C GLY A 16 -31.37 31.97 13.18
N THR A 17 -32.03 32.76 12.32
CA THR A 17 -31.66 32.86 10.90
C THR A 17 -30.32 33.57 10.71
N VAL A 18 -30.01 34.61 11.49
CA VAL A 18 -28.69 35.27 11.44
C VAL A 18 -27.58 34.32 11.91
N LEU A 19 -27.80 33.52 12.94
CA LEU A 19 -26.83 32.51 13.41
C LEU A 19 -26.66 31.36 12.40
N LEU A 20 -27.74 30.90 11.77
CA LEU A 20 -27.68 29.89 10.71
C LEU A 20 -26.95 30.42 9.46
N VAL A 21 -27.25 31.65 9.02
CA VAL A 21 -26.54 32.30 7.91
C VAL A 21 -25.07 32.54 8.28
N SER A 22 -24.77 32.90 9.53
CA SER A 22 -23.41 33.06 10.04
C SER A 22 -22.62 31.75 10.04
N GLN A 23 -23.24 30.63 10.40
CA GLN A 23 -22.57 29.31 10.37
C GLN A 23 -22.46 28.75 8.95
N LEU A 24 -23.37 29.13 8.05
CA LEU A 24 -23.31 28.78 6.63
C LEU A 24 -22.33 29.66 5.83
N THR A 25 -21.83 30.78 6.40
CA THR A 25 -20.93 31.71 5.69
C THR A 25 -19.48 31.67 6.15
N THR A 26 -19.12 30.89 7.16
CA THR A 26 -17.74 30.73 7.63
C THR A 26 -17.11 29.43 7.15
N HIS A 27 -16.84 29.36 5.85
CA HIS A 27 -15.64 28.73 5.28
C HIS A 27 -15.45 29.28 3.86
N ARG A 28 -15.22 30.60 3.75
CA ARG A 28 -14.78 31.20 2.49
C ARG A 28 -13.27 31.01 2.37
N THR A 29 -12.88 30.12 1.48
CA THR A 29 -11.50 29.90 1.06
C THR A 29 -10.90 31.21 0.55
N GLY A 30 -9.60 31.41 0.73
CA GLY A 30 -8.91 32.67 0.40
C GLY A 30 -8.97 33.07 -1.08
N THR A 31 -9.43 32.19 -1.98
CA THR A 31 -9.57 32.40 -3.42
C THR A 31 -10.82 33.19 -3.80
N GLU A 32 -11.96 32.98 -3.14
CA GLU A 32 -13.21 33.73 -3.44
C GLU A 32 -13.04 35.24 -3.21
N HIS A 33 -12.29 35.64 -2.17
CA HIS A 33 -12.06 37.05 -1.89
C HIS A 33 -11.24 37.76 -2.98
N ILE A 34 -10.32 37.05 -3.64
CA ILE A 34 -9.47 37.65 -4.69
C ILE A 34 -10.25 37.77 -6.01
N SER A 35 -11.14 36.83 -6.32
CA SER A 35 -11.97 36.90 -7.53
C SER A 35 -12.96 38.06 -7.48
N PHE A 36 -13.61 38.30 -6.33
CA PHE A 36 -14.47 39.47 -6.16
C PHE A 36 -13.71 40.78 -6.33
N VAL A 37 -12.47 40.87 -5.84
CA VAL A 37 -11.65 42.08 -6.02
C VAL A 37 -11.29 42.31 -7.50
N ALA A 38 -10.95 41.25 -8.24
CA ALA A 38 -10.65 41.37 -9.67
C ALA A 38 -11.88 41.79 -10.48
N GLU A 39 -13.04 41.19 -10.22
CA GLU A 39 -14.31 41.53 -10.89
C GLU A 39 -14.82 42.92 -10.50
N ASP A 40 -14.78 43.29 -9.21
CA ASP A 40 -15.20 44.61 -8.75
C ASP A 40 -14.30 45.70 -9.30
N LEU A 41 -12.99 45.49 -9.36
CA LEU A 41 -12.05 46.45 -9.94
C LEU A 41 -12.31 46.63 -11.44
N LEU A 42 -12.58 45.52 -12.14
CA LEU A 42 -12.93 45.51 -13.55
C LEU A 42 -14.26 46.26 -13.81
N ASN A 43 -15.29 45.99 -13.03
CA ASN A 43 -16.59 46.67 -13.09
C ASN A 43 -16.48 48.15 -12.74
N ALA A 44 -15.65 48.51 -11.76
CA ALA A 44 -15.43 49.89 -11.37
C ALA A 44 -14.72 50.68 -12.49
N LEU A 45 -13.68 50.09 -13.11
CA LEU A 45 -13.02 50.70 -14.27
C LEU A 45 -13.97 50.90 -15.47
N GLN A 46 -14.98 50.06 -15.62
CA GLN A 46 -15.98 50.14 -16.69
C GLN A 46 -17.11 51.11 -16.43
N SER A 47 -17.42 51.37 -15.17
CA SER A 47 -18.60 52.14 -14.78
C SER A 47 -18.26 53.55 -14.35
N VAL A 48 -17.07 53.79 -13.80
CA VAL A 48 -16.66 55.10 -13.30
C VAL A 48 -16.28 56.01 -14.48
N PRO A 49 -17.02 57.11 -14.71
CA PRO A 49 -16.64 58.12 -15.69
C PRO A 49 -15.33 58.81 -15.32
N VAL A 50 -14.50 59.14 -16.31
CA VAL A 50 -13.20 59.79 -16.06
C VAL A 50 -13.36 61.13 -15.34
N LYS A 51 -14.42 61.90 -15.64
CA LYS A 51 -14.70 63.19 -14.96
C LYS A 51 -14.92 63.05 -13.44
N ASP A 52 -15.30 61.87 -12.96
CA ASP A 52 -15.59 61.63 -11.56
C ASP A 52 -14.30 61.33 -10.76
N LEU A 53 -13.15 61.20 -11.44
CA LEU A 53 -11.84 61.12 -10.82
C LEU A 53 -11.37 62.50 -10.34
N GLN A 54 -11.20 62.64 -9.03
CA GLN A 54 -10.63 63.83 -8.39
C GLN A 54 -9.09 63.87 -8.55
N SER A 55 -8.61 63.86 -9.79
CA SER A 55 -7.18 63.89 -10.12
C SER A 55 -6.79 65.16 -10.87
N SER A 56 -5.69 65.79 -10.47
CA SER A 56 -5.12 66.94 -11.19
C SER A 56 -4.70 66.57 -12.62
N PHE A 57 -4.31 65.30 -12.84
CA PHE A 57 -4.00 64.79 -14.17
C PHE A 57 -5.24 64.85 -15.08
N VAL A 58 -6.35 64.27 -14.63
CA VAL A 58 -7.62 64.24 -15.38
C VAL A 58 -8.12 65.65 -15.70
N GLN A 59 -8.08 66.57 -14.73
CA GLN A 59 -8.50 67.96 -14.95
C GLN A 59 -7.64 68.66 -16.01
N SER A 60 -6.33 68.40 -16.04
CA SER A 60 -5.41 68.96 -17.05
C SER A 60 -5.64 68.36 -18.44
N GLU A 61 -5.98 67.08 -18.52
CA GLU A 61 -6.24 66.37 -19.78
C GLU A 61 -7.60 66.76 -20.38
N ILE A 62 -8.61 67.03 -19.55
CA ILE A 62 -9.89 67.63 -19.99
C ILE A 62 -9.66 69.08 -20.49
N ALA A 63 -8.92 69.89 -19.73
CA ALA A 63 -8.66 71.29 -20.09
C ALA A 63 -7.80 71.45 -21.36
N SER A 64 -6.88 70.51 -21.62
CA SER A 64 -6.07 70.47 -22.85
C SER A 64 -6.83 69.93 -24.07
N GLY A 65 -8.05 69.43 -23.89
CA GLY A 65 -8.84 68.79 -24.94
C GLY A 65 -8.36 67.39 -25.32
N SER A 66 -7.47 66.78 -24.52
CA SER A 66 -7.00 65.40 -24.72
C SER A 66 -8.08 64.37 -24.36
N ILE A 67 -8.93 64.68 -23.37
CA ILE A 67 -10.15 63.92 -23.06
C ILE A 67 -11.32 64.67 -23.73
N VAL A 68 -11.83 64.12 -24.83
CA VAL A 68 -12.91 64.74 -25.61
C VAL A 68 -14.29 64.48 -24.99
N ASP A 69 -14.51 63.28 -24.45
CA ASP A 69 -15.75 62.89 -23.77
C ASP A 69 -15.46 62.49 -22.32
N PRO A 70 -15.65 63.41 -21.35
CA PRO A 70 -15.41 63.14 -19.94
C PRO A 70 -16.37 62.10 -19.31
N ASN A 71 -17.43 61.70 -20.02
CA ASN A 71 -18.35 60.66 -19.54
C ASN A 71 -17.87 59.24 -19.87
N ARG A 72 -16.82 59.08 -20.68
CA ARG A 72 -16.19 57.77 -20.92
C ARG A 72 -15.72 57.17 -19.61
N SER A 73 -15.81 55.86 -19.50
CA SER A 73 -15.27 55.14 -18.35
C SER A 73 -13.75 55.22 -18.29
N VAL A 74 -13.18 55.01 -17.11
CA VAL A 74 -11.71 54.96 -16.93
C VAL A 74 -11.08 53.91 -17.85
N MET A 75 -11.73 52.75 -18.00
CA MET A 75 -11.28 51.68 -18.91
C MET A 75 -11.27 52.15 -20.37
N GLU A 76 -12.34 52.80 -20.84
CA GLU A 76 -12.42 53.30 -22.21
C GLU A 76 -11.37 54.36 -22.50
N GLN A 77 -11.18 55.31 -21.58
CA GLN A 77 -10.17 56.37 -21.76
C GLN A 77 -8.73 55.85 -21.66
N ALA A 78 -8.47 54.87 -20.78
CA ALA A 78 -7.18 54.18 -20.73
C ALA A 78 -6.91 53.43 -22.04
N GLY A 79 -7.93 52.76 -22.58
CA GLY A 79 -7.90 52.15 -23.91
C GLY A 79 -7.62 53.17 -25.02
N GLU A 80 -8.21 54.37 -24.96
CA GLU A 80 -7.95 55.46 -25.91
C GLU A 80 -6.50 55.93 -25.87
N TYR A 81 -5.96 56.16 -24.66
CA TYR A 81 -4.59 56.61 -24.48
C TYR A 81 -3.59 55.58 -24.98
N TRP A 82 -3.81 54.31 -24.68
CA TRP A 82 -3.00 53.23 -25.21
C TRP A 82 -3.09 53.18 -26.75
N ALA A 83 -4.31 53.18 -27.31
CA ALA A 83 -4.54 53.09 -28.75
C ALA A 83 -4.05 54.31 -29.55
N THR A 84 -3.90 55.47 -28.91
CA THR A 84 -3.37 56.70 -29.54
C THR A 84 -1.85 56.84 -29.39
N GLY A 85 -1.15 55.79 -28.93
CA GLY A 85 0.30 55.79 -28.77
C GLY A 85 0.77 56.58 -27.54
N GLN A 86 -0.10 56.74 -26.53
CA GLN A 86 0.18 57.45 -25.29
C GLN A 86 0.05 56.52 -24.06
N PRO A 87 0.73 55.35 -24.03
CA PRO A 87 0.57 54.38 -22.94
C PRO A 87 0.96 54.94 -21.56
N GLY A 88 1.88 55.92 -21.49
CA GLY A 88 2.22 56.60 -20.24
C GLY A 88 1.05 57.39 -19.63
N LYS A 89 0.15 57.91 -20.46
CA LYS A 89 -1.09 58.55 -19.98
C LYS A 89 -2.11 57.52 -19.49
N ALA A 90 -2.21 56.38 -20.17
CA ALA A 90 -3.03 55.24 -19.71
C ALA A 90 -2.54 54.72 -18.35
N GLN A 91 -1.22 54.57 -18.19
CA GLN A 91 -0.58 54.19 -16.93
C GLN A 91 -0.87 55.20 -15.81
N THR A 92 -0.72 56.49 -16.11
CA THR A 92 -1.02 57.56 -15.13
C THR A 92 -2.49 57.52 -14.72
N LEU A 93 -3.42 57.45 -15.68
CA LEU A 93 -4.85 57.37 -15.43
C LEU A 93 -5.24 56.16 -14.55
N LEU A 94 -4.74 54.97 -14.89
CA LEU A 94 -5.01 53.75 -14.13
C LEU A 94 -4.37 53.80 -12.74
N SER A 95 -3.18 54.41 -12.60
CA SER A 95 -2.53 54.58 -11.31
C SER A 95 -3.34 55.50 -10.37
N GLU A 96 -3.87 56.60 -10.89
CA GLU A 96 -4.73 57.53 -10.15
C GLU A 96 -6.03 56.85 -9.69
N PHE A 97 -6.58 55.97 -10.53
CA PHE A 97 -7.76 55.19 -10.16
C PHE A 97 -7.45 54.12 -9.12
N ILE A 98 -6.53 53.20 -9.42
CA ILE A 98 -6.27 51.98 -8.64
C ILE A 98 -5.59 52.28 -7.31
N ASN A 99 -4.70 53.27 -7.25
CA ASN A 99 -4.04 53.66 -5.99
C ASN A 99 -5.00 54.36 -5.02
N ASN A 100 -6.11 54.90 -5.50
CA ASN A 100 -7.15 55.53 -4.67
C ASN A 100 -8.26 54.55 -4.26
N GLN A 101 -8.14 53.26 -4.65
CA GLN A 101 -9.02 52.19 -4.19
C GLN A 101 -8.44 51.49 -2.95
N SER A 102 -9.29 50.97 -2.07
CA SER A 102 -8.90 50.24 -0.85
C SER A 102 -8.39 48.80 -1.13
N VAL A 103 -7.47 48.65 -2.09
CA VAL A 103 -6.91 47.36 -2.54
C VAL A 103 -5.41 47.21 -2.27
N GLU A 104 -4.83 48.03 -1.39
CA GLU A 104 -3.38 48.07 -1.09
C GLU A 104 -2.80 46.72 -0.60
N SER A 105 -3.64 45.82 -0.08
CA SER A 105 -3.26 44.48 0.34
C SER A 105 -2.99 43.51 -0.83
N TYR A 106 -3.29 43.89 -2.07
CA TYR A 106 -3.19 43.03 -3.25
C TYR A 106 -2.19 43.58 -4.28
N GLY A 107 -1.44 42.67 -4.91
CA GLY A 107 -0.77 42.94 -6.18
C GLY A 107 -1.80 43.05 -7.29
N VAL A 108 -1.65 44.03 -8.17
CA VAL A 108 -2.59 44.28 -9.28
C VAL A 108 -1.81 44.53 -10.55
N LEU A 109 -2.11 43.78 -11.60
CA LEU A 109 -1.58 43.95 -12.93
C LEU A 109 -2.73 44.19 -13.91
N VAL A 110 -2.57 45.21 -14.76
CA VAL A 110 -3.54 45.52 -15.82
C VAL A 110 -2.83 45.53 -17.15
N SER A 111 -3.35 44.77 -18.10
CA SER A 111 -2.80 44.65 -19.44
C SER A 111 -3.87 44.74 -20.53
N LEU A 112 -3.43 45.15 -21.72
CA LEU A 112 -4.21 45.12 -22.95
C LEU A 112 -3.52 44.24 -23.99
N THR A 113 -4.24 43.26 -24.52
CA THR A 113 -3.75 42.41 -25.60
C THR A 113 -4.52 42.72 -26.89
N SER A 114 -3.81 43.02 -27.98
CA SER A 114 -4.38 43.20 -29.31
C SER A 114 -3.68 42.30 -30.33
N ASP A 115 -4.44 41.70 -31.25
CA ASP A 115 -3.88 40.99 -32.39
C ASP A 115 -3.54 41.98 -33.52
N THR A 116 -2.25 42.13 -33.83
CA THR A 116 -1.76 42.90 -35.00
C THR A 116 -1.44 42.03 -36.20
N GLY A 117 -1.80 40.75 -36.21
CA GLY A 117 -1.61 39.83 -37.35
C GLY A 117 -0.14 39.44 -37.61
N ASN A 118 0.78 39.68 -36.68
CA ASN A 118 2.22 39.38 -36.81
C ASN A 118 2.81 38.62 -35.60
N GLY A 119 1.96 37.94 -34.82
CA GLY A 119 2.38 37.21 -33.62
C GLY A 119 2.48 38.11 -32.39
N VAL A 120 2.12 37.54 -31.24
CA VAL A 120 2.10 38.19 -29.93
C VAL A 120 3.53 38.25 -29.38
N GLN A 121 4.08 39.46 -29.17
CA GLN A 121 5.20 39.62 -28.24
C GLN A 121 4.65 39.80 -26.82
N ALA A 122 4.92 38.83 -25.95
CA ALA A 122 4.62 38.93 -24.53
C ALA A 122 5.37 40.13 -23.93
N GLY A 123 4.67 41.25 -23.71
CA GLY A 123 5.23 42.46 -23.12
C GLY A 123 4.60 43.79 -23.56
N ASP A 124 3.92 43.85 -24.70
CA ASP A 124 3.56 45.14 -25.34
C ASP A 124 2.26 45.80 -24.83
N GLY A 125 1.66 45.27 -23.76
CA GLY A 125 0.33 45.66 -23.27
C GLY A 125 0.24 46.16 -21.84
N LEU A 126 1.33 46.18 -21.07
CA LEU A 126 1.28 46.46 -19.63
C LEU A 126 0.89 47.91 -19.33
N LEU A 127 -0.30 48.11 -18.76
CA LEU A 127 -0.84 49.42 -18.44
C LEU A 127 -0.76 49.78 -16.96
N TYR A 128 -0.68 48.81 -16.06
CA TYR A 128 -0.47 49.08 -14.65
C TYR A 128 0.17 47.85 -14.01
N ASN A 129 1.10 48.10 -13.08
CA ASN A 129 1.72 47.03 -12.32
C ASN A 129 2.01 47.50 -10.89
N ARG A 130 1.45 46.77 -9.93
CA ARG A 130 1.81 46.83 -8.52
C ARG A 130 2.15 45.42 -8.07
N THR A 131 3.43 45.10 -8.01
CA THR A 131 3.92 43.80 -7.52
C THR A 131 4.01 43.78 -6.00
N ARG A 132 3.63 42.64 -5.39
CA ARG A 132 4.09 42.23 -4.06
C ARG A 132 5.14 41.13 -4.22
N GLN A 133 6.12 41.08 -3.33
CA GLN A 133 7.00 39.91 -3.23
C GLN A 133 6.23 38.75 -2.59
N ASN A 134 6.32 37.56 -3.21
CA ASN A 134 5.71 36.29 -2.79
C ASN A 134 4.19 36.18 -2.98
N THR A 135 3.70 36.32 -4.21
CA THR A 135 2.32 35.99 -4.58
C THR A 135 2.13 34.47 -4.55
N LEU A 136 1.24 33.96 -3.70
CA LEU A 136 0.93 32.52 -3.62
C LEU A 136 -0.23 32.11 -4.54
N THR A 137 -1.10 33.06 -4.90
CA THR A 137 -2.26 32.86 -5.80
C THR A 137 -2.58 34.15 -6.58
N SER A 138 -2.97 34.03 -7.85
CA SER A 138 -3.41 35.14 -8.71
C SER A 138 -4.69 34.78 -9.50
N ILE A 139 -5.61 35.73 -9.65
CA ILE A 139 -6.87 35.56 -10.40
C ILE A 139 -6.99 36.66 -11.44
N ALA A 140 -7.41 36.31 -12.66
CA ALA A 140 -7.57 37.23 -13.78
C ALA A 140 -9.05 37.43 -14.16
N SER A 141 -9.48 38.69 -14.28
CA SER A 141 -10.78 39.08 -14.85
C SER A 141 -10.59 39.78 -16.18
N HIS A 142 -11.48 39.52 -17.15
CA HIS A 142 -11.29 39.92 -18.54
C HIS A 142 -12.51 40.65 -19.12
N ARG A 143 -12.31 41.66 -19.95
CA ARG A 143 -13.36 42.24 -20.81
C ARG A 143 -12.82 42.67 -22.16
N MET A 144 -13.58 42.43 -23.23
CA MET A 144 -13.25 42.97 -24.54
C MET A 144 -13.64 44.45 -24.64
N ILE A 145 -12.78 45.26 -25.25
CA ILE A 145 -13.02 46.68 -25.53
C ILE A 145 -12.88 46.99 -27.02
N SER A 146 -13.61 48.00 -27.52
CA SER A 146 -13.61 48.38 -28.93
C SER A 146 -14.00 49.85 -29.17
N GLY A 147 -13.64 50.40 -30.35
CA GLY A 147 -14.29 51.62 -30.90
C GLY A 147 -13.81 52.99 -30.39
N VAL A 148 -12.59 53.14 -29.88
CA VAL A 148 -12.21 54.32 -29.08
C VAL A 148 -11.68 55.53 -29.89
N LYS A 149 -11.58 55.46 -31.22
CA LYS A 149 -11.33 56.64 -32.11
C LYS A 149 -11.93 56.38 -33.52
N GLN A 150 -12.15 57.44 -34.32
CA GLN A 150 -12.84 57.40 -35.63
C GLN A 150 -11.90 57.56 -36.86
N LEU A 151 -11.99 56.67 -37.87
CA LEU A 151 -11.54 56.87 -39.28
C LEU A 151 -12.56 56.28 -40.29
N GLY A 152 -12.27 56.45 -41.59
CA GLY A 152 -13.18 56.52 -42.73
C GLY A 152 -14.05 55.30 -43.11
N PRO A 153 -14.90 55.43 -44.15
CA PRO A 153 -16.22 54.80 -44.25
C PRO A 153 -16.33 53.28 -44.44
N ASN A 154 -15.23 52.51 -44.62
CA ASN A 154 -15.31 51.18 -45.24
C ASN A 154 -14.54 50.03 -44.54
N GLU A 155 -14.14 50.15 -43.27
CA GLU A 155 -13.41 49.06 -42.57
C GLU A 155 -14.04 48.69 -41.22
N SER A 156 -14.58 47.47 -41.12
CA SER A 156 -15.07 46.85 -39.88
C SER A 156 -14.42 45.48 -39.70
N ILE A 157 -13.75 45.26 -38.56
CA ILE A 157 -13.20 43.96 -38.16
C ILE A 157 -14.20 43.32 -37.16
N ARG A 158 -14.12 42.01 -36.97
CA ARG A 158 -14.88 41.29 -35.94
C ARG A 158 -13.87 40.65 -34.99
N GLY A 159 -14.24 40.49 -33.74
CA GLY A 159 -13.43 39.70 -32.82
C GLY A 159 -14.27 38.96 -31.81
N THR A 160 -13.83 37.74 -31.55
CA THR A 160 -14.48 36.80 -30.66
C THR A 160 -13.43 36.24 -29.72
N THR A 161 -13.74 36.22 -28.43
CA THR A 161 -13.00 35.43 -27.45
C THR A 161 -13.87 34.27 -27.02
N SER A 162 -13.25 33.15 -26.70
CA SER A 162 -13.92 31.94 -26.27
C SER A 162 -13.31 31.40 -24.98
N VAL A 163 -14.11 30.69 -24.21
CA VAL A 163 -13.65 29.89 -23.08
C VAL A 163 -14.37 28.55 -23.17
N GLY A 164 -13.61 27.46 -23.05
CA GLY A 164 -14.12 26.10 -23.09
C GLY A 164 -14.25 25.54 -21.68
N GLN A 165 -15.37 24.89 -21.40
CA GLN A 165 -15.53 24.10 -20.19
C GLN A 165 -16.23 22.77 -20.51
N LEU A 166 -15.65 21.66 -20.07
CA LEU A 166 -16.32 20.37 -20.07
C LEU A 166 -17.27 20.31 -18.86
N ARG A 167 -18.59 20.21 -19.09
CA ARG A 167 -19.62 20.17 -18.04
C ARG A 167 -20.06 18.77 -17.66
N LYS A 168 -19.93 17.81 -18.58
CA LYS A 168 -20.31 16.42 -18.40
C LYS A 168 -19.44 15.56 -19.31
N ALA A 169 -18.97 14.40 -18.87
CA ALA A 169 -18.39 13.41 -19.76
C ALA A 169 -19.45 12.33 -19.99
N THR A 170 -20.14 12.34 -21.14
CA THR A 170 -21.16 11.32 -21.41
C THR A 170 -20.50 10.05 -21.93
N GLY A 171 -20.70 8.95 -21.21
CA GLY A 171 -20.20 7.63 -21.63
C GLY A 171 -18.79 7.31 -21.15
N GLN A 172 -18.28 8.02 -20.13
CA GLN A 172 -17.06 7.64 -19.42
C GLN A 172 -17.21 6.17 -18.95
N ARG A 173 -16.30 5.33 -19.43
CA ARG A 173 -16.20 3.95 -18.97
C ARG A 173 -15.71 4.00 -17.54
N THR A 174 -16.61 3.73 -16.60
CA THR A 174 -16.33 3.66 -15.16
C THR A 174 -16.45 2.22 -14.74
N CYS A 175 -15.66 1.80 -13.75
CA CYS A 175 -15.73 0.45 -13.22
C CYS A 175 -15.96 0.50 -11.71
N SER A 176 -16.82 -0.41 -11.23
CA SER A 176 -16.96 -0.72 -9.82
C SER A 176 -16.24 -2.03 -9.51
N TYR A 177 -15.71 -2.12 -8.30
CA TYR A 177 -14.86 -3.23 -7.87
C TYR A 177 -15.35 -3.80 -6.55
N LEU A 178 -15.37 -5.12 -6.49
CA LEU A 178 -15.52 -5.87 -5.25
C LEU A 178 -14.24 -6.66 -5.04
N THR A 179 -13.68 -6.60 -3.84
CA THR A 179 -12.50 -7.36 -3.44
C THR A 179 -12.87 -8.32 -2.31
N ILE A 180 -12.29 -9.51 -2.34
CA ILE A 180 -12.61 -10.63 -1.44
C ILE A 180 -11.35 -10.98 -0.65
N GLY A 181 -11.01 -10.16 0.36
CA GLY A 181 -9.90 -10.37 1.31
C GLY A 181 -8.51 -10.59 0.67
N GLY A 182 -7.46 -10.69 1.48
CA GLY A 182 -6.26 -11.44 1.11
C GLY A 182 -6.52 -12.94 1.24
N PHE A 183 -7.31 -13.33 2.25
CA PHE A 183 -7.87 -14.67 2.39
C PHE A 183 -9.26 -14.60 3.02
N ALA A 184 -10.24 -15.27 2.40
CA ALA A 184 -11.64 -15.17 2.77
C ALA A 184 -12.23 -16.51 3.26
N GLY A 185 -11.71 -17.05 4.36
CA GLY A 185 -12.29 -18.21 5.02
C GLY A 185 -12.38 -19.50 4.19
N GLN A 186 -13.00 -20.53 4.76
CA GLN A 186 -13.24 -21.82 4.08
C GLN A 186 -14.75 -22.12 4.07
N GLY A 187 -15.31 -22.58 2.95
CA GLY A 187 -16.73 -22.84 2.74
C GLY A 187 -17.35 -21.90 1.69
N ASN A 188 -18.68 -21.81 1.68
CA ASN A 188 -19.36 -20.95 0.70
C ASN A 188 -19.18 -19.48 1.06
N ILE A 189 -18.79 -18.68 0.07
CA ILE A 189 -18.43 -17.27 0.28
C ILE A 189 -19.34 -16.41 -0.57
N SER A 190 -19.86 -15.32 0.01
CA SER A 190 -20.61 -14.33 -0.76
C SER A 190 -20.26 -12.91 -0.36
N ALA A 191 -20.26 -11.99 -1.32
CA ALA A 191 -19.97 -10.58 -1.09
C ALA A 191 -20.80 -9.69 -2.03
N PHE A 192 -20.99 -8.44 -1.61
CA PHE A 192 -21.84 -7.49 -2.30
C PHE A 192 -21.02 -6.50 -3.12
N LEU A 193 -21.40 -6.33 -4.39
CA LEU A 193 -20.89 -5.27 -5.26
C LEU A 193 -21.97 -4.19 -5.37
N ASP A 194 -21.64 -2.98 -4.95
CA ASP A 194 -22.52 -1.83 -5.13
C ASP A 194 -22.29 -1.23 -6.54
N LEU A 195 -23.38 -0.95 -7.25
CA LEU A 195 -23.43 -0.33 -8.56
C LEU A 195 -24.36 0.90 -8.52
N PRO A 196 -24.10 1.93 -9.33
CA PRO A 196 -25.04 3.05 -9.46
C PRO A 196 -26.42 2.57 -9.92
N SER A 197 -27.48 3.21 -9.41
CA SER A 197 -28.88 2.77 -9.64
C SER A 197 -29.34 2.83 -11.10
N ASP A 198 -28.63 3.55 -11.97
CA ASP A 198 -28.90 3.63 -13.41
C ASP A 198 -28.29 2.47 -14.20
N ILE A 199 -27.47 1.63 -13.56
CA ILE A 199 -26.78 0.51 -14.22
C ILE A 199 -27.64 -0.75 -14.20
N THR A 200 -27.79 -1.35 -15.37
CA THR A 200 -28.46 -2.65 -15.57
C THR A 200 -27.55 -3.58 -16.36
N GLY A 201 -27.89 -4.86 -16.44
CA GLY A 201 -27.17 -5.82 -17.30
C GLY A 201 -27.03 -5.42 -18.77
N GLN A 202 -27.81 -4.46 -19.27
CA GLN A 202 -27.74 -3.97 -20.65
C GLN A 202 -26.77 -2.79 -20.83
N THR A 203 -26.45 -2.05 -19.76
CA THR A 203 -25.53 -0.90 -19.78
C THR A 203 -24.12 -1.28 -19.34
N LEU A 204 -23.93 -2.54 -18.95
CA LEU A 204 -22.67 -3.12 -18.54
C LEU A 204 -21.81 -3.42 -19.78
N ALA A 205 -20.59 -2.91 -19.80
CA ALA A 205 -19.65 -3.07 -20.90
C ALA A 205 -18.72 -4.27 -20.70
N ASP A 206 -18.31 -4.54 -19.45
CA ASP A 206 -17.43 -5.66 -19.10
C ASP A 206 -17.76 -6.16 -17.69
N LEU A 207 -17.87 -7.49 -17.53
CA LEU A 207 -17.87 -8.15 -16.22
C LEU A 207 -16.74 -9.17 -16.21
N SER A 208 -15.78 -8.98 -15.31
CA SER A 208 -14.61 -9.84 -15.21
C SER A 208 -14.37 -10.24 -13.75
N LEU A 209 -14.01 -11.51 -13.52
CA LEU A 209 -13.70 -12.06 -12.21
C LEU A 209 -12.26 -12.56 -12.21
N MET A 210 -11.51 -12.19 -11.20
CA MET A 210 -10.20 -12.73 -10.88
C MET A 210 -10.27 -13.35 -9.50
N ILE A 211 -9.79 -14.57 -9.34
CA ILE A 211 -9.90 -15.29 -8.07
C ILE A 211 -8.84 -16.36 -7.95
N ASP A 212 -8.28 -16.50 -6.76
CA ASP A 212 -7.43 -17.62 -6.35
C ASP A 212 -8.25 -18.53 -5.44
N ALA A 213 -8.61 -19.70 -5.95
CA ALA A 213 -9.41 -20.70 -5.24
C ALA A 213 -8.91 -22.09 -5.63
N ASP A 214 -8.71 -22.99 -4.67
CA ASP A 214 -8.10 -24.32 -4.91
C ASP A 214 -9.12 -25.33 -5.48
N ASP A 215 -10.37 -25.24 -5.03
CA ASP A 215 -11.45 -26.15 -5.45
C ASP A 215 -12.31 -25.63 -6.62
N PRO A 216 -12.88 -26.54 -7.43
CA PRO A 216 -13.96 -26.22 -8.35
C PRO A 216 -15.17 -25.58 -7.64
N TYR A 217 -15.73 -24.55 -8.25
CA TYR A 217 -16.86 -23.83 -7.68
C TYR A 217 -17.92 -23.46 -8.70
N GLN A 218 -19.12 -23.23 -8.19
CA GLN A 218 -20.21 -22.64 -8.93
C GLN A 218 -20.31 -21.16 -8.62
N LEU A 219 -20.32 -20.34 -9.66
CA LEU A 219 -20.53 -18.91 -9.55
C LEU A 219 -22.02 -18.58 -9.63
N LEU A 220 -22.52 -17.86 -8.63
CA LEU A 220 -23.89 -17.36 -8.58
C LEU A 220 -23.90 -15.83 -8.50
N ILE A 221 -24.83 -15.21 -9.22
CA ILE A 221 -25.13 -13.79 -9.14
C ILE A 221 -26.59 -13.66 -8.75
N ASN A 222 -26.86 -12.93 -7.66
CA ASN A 222 -28.20 -12.75 -7.10
C ASN A 222 -28.94 -14.09 -6.87
N GLY A 223 -28.19 -15.12 -6.44
CA GLY A 223 -28.70 -16.48 -6.19
C GLY A 223 -28.97 -17.31 -7.45
N GLN A 224 -28.79 -16.77 -8.65
CA GLN A 224 -28.92 -17.50 -9.91
C GLN A 224 -27.55 -17.98 -10.41
N THR A 225 -27.50 -19.18 -10.98
CA THR A 225 -26.26 -19.74 -11.53
C THR A 225 -25.81 -18.94 -12.75
N CYS A 226 -24.60 -18.38 -12.67
CA CYS A 226 -23.91 -17.72 -13.76
C CYS A 226 -23.13 -18.75 -14.59
N GLN A 227 -22.13 -19.39 -13.97
CA GLN A 227 -21.24 -20.33 -14.65
C GLN A 227 -20.66 -21.36 -13.68
N TRP A 228 -20.22 -22.49 -14.22
CA TRP A 228 -19.42 -23.50 -13.53
C TRP A 228 -17.95 -23.38 -13.92
N ILE A 229 -17.05 -23.35 -12.93
CA ILE A 229 -15.62 -23.22 -13.14
C ILE A 229 -14.92 -24.46 -12.57
N THR A 230 -14.30 -25.25 -13.46
CA THR A 230 -13.75 -26.58 -13.15
C THR A 230 -12.24 -26.71 -13.34
N GLN A 231 -11.58 -25.71 -13.92
CA GLN A 231 -10.12 -25.66 -14.06
C GLN A 231 -9.56 -24.56 -13.17
N VAL A 232 -8.98 -24.95 -12.04
CA VAL A 232 -8.02 -24.12 -11.32
C VAL A 232 -6.66 -24.45 -11.93
N ASN A 233 -6.31 -23.82 -13.05
CA ASN A 233 -4.96 -24.00 -13.59
C ASN A 233 -3.99 -23.32 -12.63
N THR A 234 -3.26 -24.10 -11.84
CA THR A 234 -2.23 -23.64 -10.88
C THR A 234 -1.10 -22.82 -11.52
N SER A 235 -1.08 -22.71 -12.85
CA SER A 235 -0.18 -21.87 -13.64
C SER A 235 -0.77 -20.51 -14.07
N ALA A 236 -2.01 -20.17 -13.67
CA ALA A 236 -2.76 -18.97 -14.03
C ALA A 236 -3.44 -18.30 -12.81
N LEU A 237 -2.75 -18.30 -11.66
CA LEU A 237 -3.24 -17.60 -10.46
C LEU A 237 -3.41 -16.11 -10.76
N GLY A 238 -4.59 -15.56 -10.45
CA GLY A 238 -4.87 -14.14 -10.65
C GLY A 238 -5.09 -13.72 -12.11
N GLU A 239 -5.60 -14.59 -12.99
CA GLU A 239 -6.02 -14.16 -14.35
C GLU A 239 -7.48 -13.67 -14.37
N TRP A 240 -7.75 -12.63 -15.19
CA TRP A 240 -9.10 -12.14 -15.42
C TRP A 240 -9.91 -13.11 -16.28
N HIS A 241 -11.00 -13.61 -15.71
CA HIS A 241 -11.99 -14.43 -16.40
C HIS A 241 -13.16 -13.54 -16.82
N ASN A 242 -13.39 -13.43 -18.13
CA ASN A 242 -14.53 -12.69 -18.65
C ASN A 242 -15.83 -13.47 -18.39
N ILE A 243 -16.70 -12.89 -17.56
CA ILE A 243 -18.01 -13.44 -17.18
C ILE A 243 -19.15 -12.51 -17.63
N THR A 244 -18.92 -11.69 -18.66
CA THR A 244 -19.90 -10.72 -19.20
C THR A 244 -21.18 -11.40 -19.68
N SER A 245 -21.15 -12.69 -20.03
CA SER A 245 -22.35 -13.48 -20.30
C SER A 245 -23.35 -13.52 -19.14
N CYS A 246 -22.91 -13.23 -17.92
CA CYS A 246 -23.74 -13.18 -16.72
C CYS A 246 -24.30 -11.79 -16.41
N ALA A 247 -24.00 -10.78 -17.23
CA ALA A 247 -24.57 -9.43 -17.09
C ALA A 247 -26.10 -9.40 -16.95
N PRO A 248 -26.91 -10.26 -17.62
CA PRO A 248 -28.37 -10.28 -17.41
C PRO A 248 -28.82 -10.61 -15.99
N LEU A 249 -27.96 -11.16 -15.14
CA LEU A 249 -28.24 -11.48 -13.74
C LEU A 249 -28.03 -10.28 -12.79
N ILE A 250 -27.41 -9.21 -13.29
CA ILE A 250 -27.20 -7.95 -12.56
C ILE A 250 -28.54 -7.21 -12.50
N LEU A 251 -29.15 -7.25 -11.32
CA LEU A 251 -30.44 -6.63 -11.01
C LEU A 251 -30.26 -5.72 -9.79
N GLY A 252 -30.56 -4.44 -9.94
CA GLY A 252 -30.49 -3.45 -8.86
C GLY A 252 -29.11 -2.82 -8.66
N ASP A 253 -29.04 -2.00 -7.62
CA ASP A 253 -27.89 -1.22 -7.17
C ASP A 253 -26.95 -2.02 -6.24
N GLN A 254 -27.39 -3.15 -5.69
CA GLN A 254 -26.55 -4.05 -4.90
C GLN A 254 -26.61 -5.48 -5.46
N VAL A 255 -25.47 -5.97 -5.92
CA VAL A 255 -25.32 -7.28 -6.56
C VAL A 255 -24.67 -8.25 -5.58
N ASN A 256 -25.36 -9.35 -5.27
CA ASN A 256 -24.79 -10.42 -4.46
C ASN A 256 -24.02 -11.41 -5.36
N LEU A 257 -22.69 -11.46 -5.20
CA LEU A 257 -21.83 -12.48 -5.76
C LEU A 257 -21.71 -13.63 -4.77
N SER A 258 -22.01 -14.86 -5.16
CA SER A 258 -21.81 -16.04 -4.30
C SER A 258 -21.02 -17.12 -5.00
N ILE A 259 -20.05 -17.68 -4.30
CA ILE A 259 -19.17 -18.75 -4.73
C ILE A 259 -19.49 -19.96 -3.87
N ARG A 260 -19.99 -21.01 -4.53
CA ARG A 260 -20.38 -22.25 -3.89
C ARG A 260 -19.41 -23.37 -4.24
N PHE A 261 -18.66 -23.81 -3.25
CA PHE A 261 -17.73 -24.93 -3.39
C PHE A 261 -18.46 -26.27 -3.30
N MET A 262 -17.88 -27.29 -3.92
CA MET A 262 -18.46 -28.63 -4.01
C MET A 262 -17.72 -29.66 -3.16
N ASP A 263 -16.48 -29.37 -2.78
CA ASP A 263 -15.54 -30.26 -2.12
C ASP A 263 -15.42 -29.95 -0.61
N THR A 264 -14.37 -30.45 0.05
CA THR A 264 -14.19 -30.36 1.50
C THR A 264 -13.73 -28.99 1.98
N LEU A 265 -13.99 -28.66 3.25
CA LEU A 265 -13.58 -27.38 3.84
C LEU A 265 -12.06 -27.12 3.76
N ASP A 266 -11.21 -28.15 3.71
CA ASP A 266 -9.74 -27.98 3.64
C ASP A 266 -9.27 -27.28 2.34
N THR A 267 -10.05 -27.39 1.26
CA THR A 267 -9.71 -26.92 -0.09
C THR A 267 -10.71 -25.86 -0.61
N ALA A 268 -11.87 -25.73 0.04
CA ALA A 268 -12.92 -24.78 -0.31
C ALA A 268 -12.64 -23.37 0.23
N TYR A 269 -11.62 -22.66 -0.27
CA TYR A 269 -11.30 -21.31 0.17
C TYR A 269 -11.04 -20.34 -0.99
N ILE A 270 -10.98 -19.05 -0.68
CA ILE A 270 -10.54 -17.99 -1.59
C ILE A 270 -9.32 -17.30 -0.98
N ALA A 271 -8.18 -17.40 -1.65
CA ALA A 271 -6.90 -16.78 -1.27
C ALA A 271 -6.67 -15.47 -2.04
N GLY A 272 -7.71 -14.64 -2.06
CA GLY A 272 -7.76 -13.38 -2.79
C GLY A 272 -8.66 -13.45 -4.02
N GLY A 273 -9.40 -12.37 -4.25
CA GLY A 273 -10.29 -12.27 -5.40
C GLY A 273 -10.78 -10.86 -5.65
N GLN A 274 -11.09 -10.56 -6.91
CA GLN A 274 -11.65 -9.30 -7.34
C GLN A 274 -12.67 -9.51 -8.46
N LEU A 275 -13.83 -8.87 -8.31
CA LEU A 275 -14.81 -8.70 -9.37
C LEU A 275 -14.73 -7.27 -9.89
N ARG A 276 -14.68 -7.12 -11.22
CA ARG A 276 -14.72 -5.84 -11.92
C ARG A 276 -15.96 -5.77 -12.79
N ALA A 277 -16.75 -4.72 -12.60
CA ALA A 277 -17.91 -4.40 -13.43
C ALA A 277 -17.72 -3.02 -14.05
N CYS A 278 -17.43 -2.97 -15.35
CA CYS A 278 -17.30 -1.71 -16.09
C CYS A 278 -18.60 -1.39 -16.83
N TYR A 279 -19.02 -0.14 -16.75
CA TYR A 279 -20.26 0.36 -17.31
C TYR A 279 -20.10 1.80 -17.78
N ARG A 280 -21.08 2.27 -18.57
CA ARG A 280 -21.19 3.68 -18.96
C ARG A 280 -22.27 4.30 -18.10
N SER A 281 -21.89 5.18 -17.16
CA SER A 281 -22.85 5.94 -16.34
C SER A 281 -22.89 7.41 -16.78
N GLN A 282 -24.00 8.07 -16.48
CA GLN A 282 -24.13 9.52 -16.58
C GLN A 282 -23.86 10.23 -15.25
N THR A 283 -23.63 9.48 -14.18
CA THR A 283 -23.36 9.97 -12.83
C THR A 283 -21.86 9.86 -12.54
N VAL A 284 -21.26 10.96 -12.11
CA VAL A 284 -19.87 10.96 -11.63
C VAL A 284 -19.91 10.50 -10.16
N PRO A 285 -19.15 9.46 -9.76
CA PRO A 285 -19.03 9.08 -8.37
C PRO A 285 -18.48 10.27 -7.56
N ASN A 286 -19.18 10.68 -6.50
CA ASN A 286 -18.68 11.71 -5.59
C ASN A 286 -17.42 11.20 -4.88
N ALA A 287 -16.26 11.77 -5.19
CA ALA A 287 -15.01 11.43 -4.54
C ALA A 287 -14.61 12.51 -3.52
N SER A 288 -15.00 12.27 -2.26
CA SER A 288 -14.18 12.48 -1.05
C SER A 288 -15.03 12.00 0.13
N THR A 289 -14.97 10.72 0.47
CA THR A 289 -15.67 10.24 1.66
C THR A 289 -14.73 10.39 2.85
N THR A 290 -15.14 11.20 3.82
CA THR A 290 -14.52 11.22 5.17
C THR A 290 -14.69 9.88 5.91
N ILE A 291 -15.40 8.94 5.31
CA ILE A 291 -15.70 7.62 5.84
C ILE A 291 -15.19 6.58 4.84
N VAL A 292 -14.30 5.70 5.31
CA VAL A 292 -13.83 4.52 4.58
C VAL A 292 -14.45 3.31 5.24
N ARG A 293 -15.23 2.53 4.49
CA ARG A 293 -15.87 1.31 4.99
C ARG A 293 -15.35 0.10 4.24
N ARG A 294 -14.93 -0.93 4.99
CA ARG A 294 -14.51 -2.23 4.49
C ARG A 294 -15.51 -3.30 4.94
N TRP A 295 -16.32 -3.77 4.00
CA TRP A 295 -17.24 -4.89 4.23
C TRP A 295 -16.48 -6.22 4.25
N LEU A 296 -16.85 -7.10 5.18
CA LEU A 296 -16.34 -8.47 5.21
C LEU A 296 -17.23 -9.36 4.36
N PRO A 297 -16.67 -10.34 3.62
CA PRO A 297 -17.47 -11.31 2.93
C PRO A 297 -18.25 -12.19 3.92
N SER A 298 -19.44 -12.63 3.51
CA SER A 298 -20.15 -13.67 4.23
C SER A 298 -19.45 -15.01 4.01
N VAL A 299 -19.27 -15.78 5.08
CA VAL A 299 -18.63 -17.09 5.02
C VAL A 299 -19.52 -18.09 5.74
N GLN A 300 -20.03 -19.07 5.00
CA GLN A 300 -20.74 -20.23 5.54
C GLN A 300 -19.78 -21.44 5.54
N GLY A 301 -19.12 -21.66 6.68
CA GLY A 301 -18.03 -22.63 6.83
C GLY A 301 -17.10 -22.23 7.98
N ILE A 302 -15.80 -22.05 7.76
CA ILE A 302 -14.84 -21.55 8.75
C ILE A 302 -14.59 -20.06 8.45
N ALA A 303 -15.11 -19.17 9.30
CA ALA A 303 -14.80 -17.75 9.22
C ALA A 303 -13.35 -17.49 9.68
N ASN A 304 -12.48 -17.19 8.72
CA ASN A 304 -11.07 -16.87 8.90
C ASN A 304 -10.69 -15.86 7.82
N ILE A 305 -10.93 -14.58 8.09
CA ILE A 305 -10.72 -13.48 7.16
C ILE A 305 -9.39 -12.82 7.48
N TYR A 306 -8.51 -12.76 6.48
CA TYR A 306 -7.32 -11.92 6.46
C TYR A 306 -7.54 -10.81 5.44
N ASP A 307 -7.49 -9.56 5.89
CA ASP A 307 -7.74 -8.41 5.02
C ASP A 307 -7.10 -7.14 5.62
N GLY A 308 -7.41 -5.96 5.09
CA GLY A 308 -7.04 -4.68 5.69
C GLY A 308 -7.99 -3.55 5.34
N ILE A 309 -7.86 -2.45 6.09
CA ILE A 309 -8.58 -1.20 5.85
C ILE A 309 -7.60 -0.07 5.57
N GLY A 310 -7.77 0.57 4.42
CA GLY A 310 -6.94 1.69 3.99
C GLY A 310 -7.27 2.98 4.73
N VAL A 311 -6.25 3.69 5.20
CA VAL A 311 -6.37 4.99 5.87
C VAL A 311 -5.49 6.01 5.12
N PRO A 312 -5.93 6.48 3.93
CA PRO A 312 -5.20 7.47 3.12
C PRO A 312 -5.38 8.89 3.68
N GLY A 313 -4.94 9.10 4.93
CA GLY A 313 -5.07 10.37 5.64
C GLY A 313 -4.87 10.23 7.15
N THR A 314 -5.33 11.23 7.90
CA THR A 314 -5.33 11.20 9.36
C THR A 314 -6.53 10.44 9.88
N LEU A 315 -6.30 9.37 10.65
CA LEU A 315 -7.35 8.59 11.30
C LEU A 315 -7.97 9.38 12.46
N LEU A 316 -9.30 9.55 12.43
CA LEU A 316 -10.06 10.26 13.46
C LEU A 316 -10.80 9.29 14.40
N SER A 317 -11.45 8.27 13.85
CA SER A 317 -12.19 7.25 14.61
C SER A 317 -12.25 5.91 13.87
N LEU A 318 -12.41 4.81 14.61
CA LEU A 318 -12.65 3.47 14.11
C LEU A 318 -13.93 2.88 14.72
N SER A 319 -14.66 2.13 13.91
CA SER A 319 -15.78 1.32 14.38
C SER A 319 -15.82 -0.01 13.64
N ALA A 320 -16.46 -1.01 14.25
CA ALA A 320 -16.69 -2.29 13.61
C ALA A 320 -18.09 -2.82 13.96
N HIS A 321 -18.73 -3.42 12.97
CA HIS A 321 -19.97 -4.18 13.11
C HIS A 321 -19.66 -5.62 12.72
N LEU A 322 -19.78 -6.55 13.67
CA LEU A 322 -19.56 -7.98 13.43
C LEU A 322 -20.86 -8.72 13.67
N HIS A 323 -21.34 -9.44 12.67
CA HIS A 323 -22.53 -10.26 12.74
C HIS A 323 -22.17 -11.70 12.35
N PHE A 324 -22.27 -12.62 13.31
CA PHE A 324 -21.85 -14.02 13.11
C PHE A 324 -22.56 -15.01 14.04
N SER A 325 -22.42 -16.30 13.74
CA SER A 325 -22.82 -17.42 14.61
C SER A 325 -21.72 -18.48 14.62
N THR A 326 -21.27 -18.89 15.81
CA THR A 326 -20.15 -19.83 15.95
C THR A 326 -20.13 -20.49 17.33
N ASN A 327 -19.87 -21.79 17.38
CA ASN A 327 -19.60 -22.49 18.64
C ASN A 327 -18.13 -22.43 19.07
N TYR A 328 -17.30 -21.65 18.39
CA TYR A 328 -15.89 -21.47 18.74
C TYR A 328 -15.63 -20.11 19.38
N THR A 329 -14.45 -19.97 19.97
CA THR A 329 -13.93 -18.65 20.35
C THR A 329 -13.71 -17.82 19.09
N SER A 330 -14.18 -16.58 19.11
CA SER A 330 -14.02 -15.63 18.00
C SER A 330 -13.12 -14.47 18.42
N TYR A 331 -12.38 -13.90 17.49
CA TYR A 331 -11.56 -12.73 17.75
C TYR A 331 -11.40 -11.86 16.50
N LEU A 332 -11.16 -10.56 16.74
CA LEU A 332 -10.75 -9.58 15.73
C LEU A 332 -9.44 -8.96 16.20
N THR A 333 -8.43 -8.93 15.33
CA THR A 333 -7.17 -8.20 15.52
C THR A 333 -7.05 -7.06 14.53
N LEU A 334 -6.45 -5.95 14.96
CA LEU A 334 -5.97 -4.86 14.12
C LEU A 334 -4.45 -4.77 14.29
N GLY A 335 -3.70 -5.03 13.23
CA GLY A 335 -2.28 -5.35 13.34
C GLY A 335 -2.09 -6.62 14.18
N ASN A 336 -1.24 -6.51 15.20
CA ASN A 336 -1.01 -7.57 16.19
C ASN A 336 -1.86 -7.38 17.47
N GLU A 337 -2.71 -6.36 17.54
CA GLU A 337 -3.50 -6.04 18.74
C GLU A 337 -4.91 -6.63 18.67
N PRO A 338 -5.33 -7.48 19.62
CA PRO A 338 -6.69 -7.98 19.70
C PRO A 338 -7.64 -6.90 20.21
N VAL A 339 -8.64 -6.55 19.39
CA VAL A 339 -9.66 -5.53 19.69
C VAL A 339 -10.99 -6.14 20.13
N TYR A 340 -11.19 -7.42 19.84
CA TYR A 340 -12.34 -8.19 20.31
C TYR A 340 -11.97 -9.66 20.54
N THR A 341 -12.52 -10.24 21.61
CA THR A 341 -12.49 -11.67 21.89
C THR A 341 -13.84 -12.13 22.45
N GLY A 342 -14.51 -13.04 21.76
CA GLY A 342 -15.80 -13.61 22.12
C GLY A 342 -15.70 -15.08 22.53
N ARG A 343 -16.52 -15.50 23.48
CA ARG A 343 -16.61 -16.90 23.93
C ARG A 343 -17.55 -17.72 23.02
N GLU A 344 -17.41 -19.04 23.09
CA GLU A 344 -18.24 -20.02 22.36
C GLU A 344 -19.74 -19.77 22.59
N ASN A 345 -20.50 -19.50 21.52
CA ASN A 345 -21.95 -19.32 21.62
C ASN A 345 -22.67 -19.60 20.28
N LEU A 346 -23.47 -20.67 20.27
CA LEU A 346 -24.23 -21.17 19.11
C LEU A 346 -25.31 -20.22 18.58
N SER A 347 -25.71 -19.18 19.32
CA SER A 347 -26.67 -18.20 18.82
C SER A 347 -26.04 -17.23 17.83
N GLU A 348 -26.86 -16.68 16.94
CA GLU A 348 -26.53 -15.47 16.18
C GLU A 348 -26.17 -14.33 17.14
N GLN A 349 -25.12 -13.58 16.79
CA GLN A 349 -24.54 -12.52 17.61
C GLN A 349 -24.24 -11.31 16.74
N THR A 350 -24.55 -10.13 17.27
CA THR A 350 -24.18 -8.83 16.70
C THR A 350 -23.33 -8.09 17.71
N ILE A 351 -22.09 -7.77 17.32
CA ILE A 351 -21.12 -7.03 18.13
C ILE A 351 -20.87 -5.69 17.44
N ILE A 352 -21.04 -4.61 18.19
CA ILE A 352 -20.74 -3.25 17.75
C ILE A 352 -19.58 -2.77 18.59
N LEU A 353 -18.50 -2.37 17.92
CA LEU A 353 -17.30 -1.79 18.52
C LEU A 353 -17.20 -0.33 18.09
N ASP A 354 -16.90 0.54 19.03
CA ASP A 354 -16.62 1.96 18.81
C ASP A 354 -15.22 2.33 19.30
N ASP A 355 -14.83 3.60 19.17
CA ASP A 355 -13.52 4.12 19.58
C ASP A 355 -13.09 3.70 20.99
N THR A 356 -14.02 3.47 21.91
CA THR A 356 -13.68 3.06 23.28
C THR A 356 -13.03 1.67 23.32
N ASN A 357 -13.41 0.79 22.39
CA ASN A 357 -12.82 -0.54 22.22
C ASN A 357 -11.41 -0.48 21.59
N PHE A 358 -11.06 0.61 20.93
CA PHE A 358 -9.80 0.78 20.20
C PHE A 358 -8.77 1.63 20.95
N SER A 359 -8.97 1.88 22.25
CA SER A 359 -8.13 2.77 23.06
C SER A 359 -6.66 2.35 23.20
N THR A 360 -6.31 1.09 22.90
CA THR A 360 -4.92 0.60 22.87
C THR A 360 -4.18 0.93 21.57
N LEU A 361 -4.91 1.34 20.52
CA LEU A 361 -4.33 1.61 19.20
C LEU A 361 -3.76 3.03 19.12
N ASN A 362 -2.63 3.17 18.42
CA ASN A 362 -2.02 4.47 18.17
C ASN A 362 -2.47 5.00 16.80
N TYR A 363 -3.49 5.85 16.77
CA TYR A 363 -4.06 6.37 15.51
C TYR A 363 -3.06 7.18 14.67
N THR A 364 -2.09 7.84 15.30
CA THR A 364 -1.03 8.54 14.57
C THR A 364 -0.15 7.57 13.80
N ALA A 365 0.16 6.40 14.36
CA ALA A 365 0.92 5.36 13.68
C ALA A 365 0.10 4.61 12.61
N LEU A 366 -1.23 4.63 12.73
CA LEU A 366 -2.17 3.99 11.80
C LEU A 366 -2.69 4.94 10.69
N SER A 367 -2.25 6.20 10.69
CA SER A 367 -2.58 7.20 9.68
C SER A 367 -1.64 7.08 8.46
N ASN A 368 -2.14 7.43 7.28
CA ASN A 368 -1.41 7.37 5.99
C ASN A 368 -0.85 5.97 5.66
N THR A 369 -1.56 4.92 6.05
CA THR A 369 -1.16 3.53 5.79
C THR A 369 -2.40 2.64 5.69
N THR A 370 -2.20 1.35 5.50
CA THR A 370 -3.26 0.33 5.56
C THR A 370 -3.12 -0.46 6.85
N ILE A 371 -4.22 -0.62 7.58
CA ILE A 371 -4.27 -1.38 8.83
C ILE A 371 -4.67 -2.82 8.49
N PRO A 372 -3.78 -3.81 8.64
CA PRO A 372 -4.15 -5.21 8.42
C PRO A 372 -5.05 -5.68 9.56
N PHE A 373 -6.08 -6.45 9.26
CA PHE A 373 -6.97 -7.04 10.26
C PHE A 373 -7.24 -8.52 10.01
N ARG A 374 -7.46 -9.25 11.09
CA ARG A 374 -7.89 -10.64 11.02
C ARG A 374 -9.13 -10.86 11.86
N PHE A 375 -10.17 -11.42 11.24
CA PHE A 375 -11.31 -11.98 11.97
C PHE A 375 -11.27 -13.51 11.88
N ALA A 376 -11.34 -14.19 13.02
CA ALA A 376 -11.37 -15.65 13.04
C ALA A 376 -12.33 -16.17 14.09
N ALA A 377 -13.00 -17.29 13.77
CA ALA A 377 -13.97 -17.93 14.64
C ALA A 377 -13.83 -19.47 14.61
N TYR A 378 -12.70 -19.99 15.08
CA TYR A 378 -12.45 -21.44 15.17
C TYR A 378 -11.50 -21.76 16.35
N ASN A 379 -11.52 -23.00 16.85
CA ASN A 379 -10.66 -23.41 17.96
C ASN A 379 -9.19 -23.52 17.51
N THR A 380 -8.29 -22.86 18.24
CA THR A 380 -6.86 -22.70 17.92
C THR A 380 -6.02 -23.96 18.13
N THR A 381 -6.55 -25.16 17.88
CA THR A 381 -5.68 -26.29 17.57
C THR A 381 -5.14 -26.05 16.17
N TYR A 382 -4.08 -25.25 16.07
CA TYR A 382 -3.27 -25.09 14.88
C TYR A 382 -2.83 -26.49 14.44
N SER A 383 -3.51 -27.08 13.46
CA SER A 383 -2.90 -28.10 12.65
C SER A 383 -2.32 -27.39 11.44
N ILE A 384 -0.99 -27.36 11.44
CA ILE A 384 -0.13 -26.75 10.45
C ILE A 384 -0.39 -27.48 9.12
N ILE A 385 -0.61 -26.73 8.04
CA ILE A 385 -0.47 -27.29 6.70
C ILE A 385 0.97 -27.73 6.58
N ASN A 386 1.19 -29.04 6.44
CA ASN A 386 2.49 -29.61 6.13
C ASN A 386 2.98 -29.06 4.79
N GLY A 387 3.59 -27.87 4.81
CA GLY A 387 4.40 -27.35 3.73
C GLY A 387 5.87 -27.65 3.94
N THR A 388 6.32 -27.78 5.19
CA THR A 388 7.72 -28.07 5.51
C THR A 388 7.85 -28.86 6.83
N SER A 389 8.77 -29.83 6.86
CA SER A 389 9.17 -30.53 8.09
C SER A 389 10.55 -30.06 8.51
N ALA A 390 10.81 -29.96 9.82
CA ALA A 390 12.16 -29.69 10.30
C ALA A 390 12.98 -30.99 10.40
N ASP A 391 14.21 -30.93 9.89
CA ASP A 391 15.25 -31.89 10.21
C ASP A 391 16.14 -31.34 11.31
N VAL A 392 16.03 -31.93 12.49
CA VAL A 392 16.72 -31.45 13.69
C VAL A 392 17.75 -32.46 14.16
N VAL A 393 18.98 -32.02 14.39
CA VAL A 393 20.01 -32.84 15.04
C VAL A 393 20.29 -32.28 16.43
N LEU A 394 20.06 -33.08 17.45
CA LEU A 394 20.39 -32.75 18.83
C LEU A 394 21.76 -33.34 19.15
N ILE A 395 22.75 -32.46 19.34
CA ILE A 395 24.12 -32.83 19.68
C ILE A 395 24.37 -32.64 21.17
N THR A 396 24.78 -33.68 21.88
CA THR A 396 24.95 -33.64 23.34
C THR A 396 26.34 -34.12 23.77
N ASP A 397 27.06 -33.29 24.49
CA ASP A 397 28.35 -33.66 25.08
C ASP A 397 28.15 -34.71 26.19
N THR A 398 28.97 -35.75 26.16
CA THR A 398 29.01 -36.87 27.13
C THR A 398 30.43 -37.13 27.62
N SER A 399 31.32 -36.14 27.48
CA SER A 399 32.68 -36.18 27.99
C SER A 399 32.75 -36.30 29.51
N GLY A 400 33.93 -36.59 30.05
CA GLY A 400 34.11 -36.82 31.49
C GLY A 400 33.67 -35.64 32.38
N SER A 401 33.76 -34.41 31.89
CA SER A 401 33.35 -33.21 32.61
C SER A 401 31.84 -33.06 32.73
N MET A 402 31.07 -33.78 31.90
CA MET A 402 29.61 -33.83 31.99
C MET A 402 29.10 -34.66 33.18
N ASP A 403 29.95 -35.46 33.85
CA ASP A 403 29.57 -36.12 35.11
C ASP A 403 29.65 -35.17 36.33
N TRP A 404 30.22 -33.97 36.14
CA TRP A 404 30.41 -33.00 37.22
C TRP A 404 29.14 -32.18 37.50
N ARG A 405 29.17 -31.47 38.63
CA ARG A 405 28.07 -30.59 39.06
C ARG A 405 27.86 -29.42 38.10
N ILE A 406 26.61 -29.10 37.80
CA ILE A 406 26.27 -27.99 36.90
C ILE A 406 26.66 -26.62 37.48
N GLY A 407 26.53 -26.42 38.79
CA GLY A 407 26.82 -25.12 39.42
C GLY A 407 28.29 -24.81 39.68
N TYR A 408 29.22 -25.73 39.37
CA TYR A 408 30.62 -25.59 39.75
C TYR A 408 31.55 -26.08 38.65
N ASP A 409 32.74 -25.47 38.55
CA ASP A 409 33.83 -25.95 37.72
C ASP A 409 34.82 -26.79 38.55
N ASN A 410 34.39 -27.97 39.00
CA ASN A 410 35.25 -28.87 39.75
C ASN A 410 35.02 -30.34 39.39
N THR A 411 36.02 -31.18 39.66
CA THR A 411 36.00 -32.62 39.33
C THR A 411 35.13 -33.46 40.26
N VAL A 412 34.15 -32.85 40.94
CA VAL A 412 33.26 -33.55 41.88
C VAL A 412 32.04 -34.04 41.11
N SER A 413 31.79 -35.35 41.14
CA SER A 413 30.59 -35.92 40.54
C SER A 413 29.31 -35.26 41.09
N GLY A 414 28.39 -35.03 40.16
CA GLY A 414 27.07 -34.51 40.46
C GLY A 414 26.16 -35.53 41.12
N LYS A 415 25.00 -35.05 41.55
CA LYS A 415 23.90 -35.89 41.99
C LYS A 415 23.20 -36.46 40.76
N ASN A 416 23.21 -37.78 40.66
CA ASN A 416 22.61 -38.44 39.51
C ASN A 416 21.11 -38.75 39.69
N ILE A 417 20.31 -38.61 38.64
CA ILE A 417 18.92 -39.11 38.59
C ILE A 417 18.88 -40.57 38.19
N LYS A 418 17.73 -41.21 38.42
CA LYS A 418 17.53 -42.64 38.14
C LYS A 418 16.79 -42.92 36.83
N ASN A 419 16.02 -41.96 36.33
CA ASN A 419 15.18 -42.06 35.14
C ASN A 419 14.65 -40.69 34.73
N LEU A 420 14.09 -40.58 33.52
CA LEU A 420 13.56 -39.31 33.00
C LEU A 420 12.33 -38.79 33.74
N SER A 421 11.60 -39.62 34.49
CA SER A 421 10.46 -39.15 35.29
C SER A 421 10.88 -38.37 36.55
N ALA A 422 12.17 -38.40 36.91
CA ALA A 422 12.75 -37.57 37.96
C ALA A 422 13.09 -36.14 37.49
N CYS A 423 12.98 -35.84 36.18
CA CYS A 423 13.17 -34.50 35.63
C CYS A 423 12.06 -33.57 36.10
N THR A 424 12.38 -32.73 37.08
CA THR A 424 11.48 -31.74 37.68
C THR A 424 12.18 -30.39 37.71
N ASP A 425 11.42 -29.29 37.75
CA ASP A 425 11.99 -27.94 37.86
C ASP A 425 12.89 -27.80 39.08
N ALA A 426 12.53 -28.45 40.19
CA ALA A 426 13.34 -28.50 41.41
C ALA A 426 14.68 -29.23 41.23
N PHE A 427 14.76 -30.19 40.31
CA PHE A 427 16.02 -30.86 39.96
C PHE A 427 16.86 -30.00 39.00
N LEU A 428 16.22 -29.40 37.99
CA LEU A 428 16.87 -28.51 37.02
C LEU A 428 17.48 -27.28 37.70
N GLY A 429 16.82 -26.73 38.73
CA GLY A 429 17.34 -25.60 39.52
C GLY A 429 18.37 -25.98 40.59
N ASN A 430 18.81 -27.24 40.69
CA ASN A 430 19.75 -27.69 41.71
C ASN A 430 21.20 -27.70 41.17
N ASP A 431 22.04 -26.87 41.78
CA ASP A 431 23.45 -26.66 41.42
C ASP A 431 24.34 -27.90 41.63
N THR A 432 23.89 -28.87 42.43
CA THR A 432 24.59 -30.15 42.68
C THR A 432 24.26 -31.25 41.67
N SER A 433 23.29 -31.04 40.78
CA SER A 433 22.92 -32.00 39.74
C SER A 433 24.07 -32.22 38.75
N ALA A 434 24.22 -33.44 38.25
CA ALA A 434 25.20 -33.71 37.20
C ALA A 434 24.79 -33.01 35.89
N ARG A 435 25.77 -32.44 35.19
CA ARG A 435 25.62 -31.78 33.89
C ARG A 435 24.90 -32.70 32.88
N LEU A 436 25.31 -33.96 32.79
CA LEU A 436 24.72 -34.94 31.89
C LEU A 436 23.26 -35.26 32.19
N ASP A 437 22.83 -35.20 33.45
CA ASP A 437 21.42 -35.43 33.80
C ASP A 437 20.55 -34.22 33.51
N VAL A 438 21.09 -33.01 33.72
CA VAL A 438 20.42 -31.79 33.28
C VAL A 438 20.28 -31.82 31.76
N ALA A 439 21.33 -32.21 31.04
CA ALA A 439 21.27 -32.44 29.59
C ALA A 439 20.16 -33.41 29.20
N ALA A 440 20.05 -34.55 29.89
CA ALA A 440 18.99 -35.54 29.66
C ALA A 440 17.57 -34.97 29.84
N CYS A 441 17.35 -34.17 30.87
CA CYS A 441 16.06 -33.55 31.10
C CYS A 441 15.72 -32.49 30.03
N LEU A 442 16.69 -31.68 29.65
CA LEU A 442 16.54 -30.64 28.61
C LEU A 442 16.28 -31.25 27.24
N ASP A 443 17.08 -32.23 26.84
CA ASP A 443 16.97 -32.93 25.56
C ASP A 443 15.65 -33.71 25.46
N ALA A 444 15.18 -34.30 26.57
CA ALA A 444 13.88 -34.96 26.62
C ALA A 444 12.72 -33.96 26.42
N ASN A 445 12.79 -32.77 27.02
CA ASN A 445 11.78 -31.74 26.84
C ASN A 445 11.78 -31.18 25.42
N PHE A 446 12.96 -30.90 24.86
CA PHE A 446 13.11 -30.45 23.48
C PHE A 446 12.60 -31.48 22.47
N THR A 447 12.92 -32.75 22.68
CA THR A 447 12.43 -33.86 21.85
C THR A 447 10.90 -33.92 21.85
N ARG A 448 10.27 -33.82 23.02
CA ARG A 448 8.80 -33.79 23.11
C ARG A 448 8.22 -32.59 22.37
N PHE A 449 8.85 -31.43 22.47
CA PHE A 449 8.37 -30.20 21.85
C PHE A 449 8.43 -30.25 20.32
N ILE A 450 9.59 -30.62 19.76
CA ILE A 450 9.79 -30.73 18.30
C ILE A 450 8.93 -31.84 17.71
N MET A 451 8.90 -33.01 18.35
CA MET A 451 8.21 -34.20 17.82
C MET A 451 6.71 -34.22 18.09
N ASN A 452 6.16 -33.20 18.77
CA ASN A 452 4.71 -33.01 18.91
C ASN A 452 4.03 -32.69 17.57
N TYR A 453 4.81 -32.25 16.58
CA TYR A 453 4.33 -31.87 15.26
C TYR A 453 4.66 -32.97 14.24
N SER A 454 3.68 -33.36 13.43
CA SER A 454 3.84 -34.41 12.42
C SER A 454 4.80 -33.99 11.31
N GLY A 455 5.62 -34.90 10.83
CA GLY A 455 6.57 -34.65 9.73
C GLY A 455 7.98 -34.32 10.21
N ASN A 456 8.14 -33.74 11.40
CA ASN A 456 9.45 -33.45 11.98
C ASN A 456 10.26 -34.72 12.22
N ARG A 457 11.58 -34.61 11.98
CA ARG A 457 12.54 -35.67 12.23
C ARG A 457 13.62 -35.15 13.17
N LEU A 458 13.91 -35.93 14.19
CA LEU A 458 14.94 -35.61 15.18
C LEU A 458 15.93 -36.76 15.32
N TRP A 459 17.22 -36.44 15.21
CA TRP A 459 18.33 -37.38 15.44
C TRP A 459 19.14 -36.97 16.67
N LEU A 460 19.64 -37.95 17.39
CA LEU A 460 20.51 -37.75 18.55
C LEU A 460 21.97 -38.03 18.15
N VAL A 461 22.87 -37.13 18.51
CA VAL A 461 24.31 -37.27 18.31
C VAL A 461 25.01 -36.91 19.60
N ASP A 462 25.31 -37.90 20.43
CA ASP A 462 26.19 -37.66 21.57
C ASP A 462 27.66 -37.93 21.24
N TYR A 463 28.54 -37.25 21.97
CA TYR A 463 29.97 -37.32 21.72
C TYR A 463 30.79 -37.19 22.98
N ALA A 464 31.96 -37.82 22.95
CA ALA A 464 33.05 -37.62 23.89
C ALA A 464 34.36 -37.67 23.09
N THR A 465 35.20 -38.70 23.27
CA THR A 465 36.44 -38.90 22.49
C THR A 465 36.16 -39.11 20.99
N SER A 466 34.95 -39.54 20.65
CA SER A 466 34.41 -39.58 19.29
C SER A 466 32.91 -39.35 19.38
N SER A 467 32.24 -39.19 18.24
CA SER A 467 30.77 -39.29 18.22
C SER A 467 30.37 -40.75 18.46
N ASN A 468 29.58 -41.02 19.49
CA ASN A 468 29.01 -42.34 19.73
C ASN A 468 27.67 -42.38 18.99
N TYR A 469 27.58 -43.11 17.89
CA TYR A 469 26.45 -42.96 16.98
C TYR A 469 25.25 -43.84 17.34
N TYR A 470 24.09 -43.23 17.61
CA TYR A 470 22.80 -43.85 17.32
C TYR A 470 22.10 -43.06 16.23
N TYR A 471 22.12 -43.63 15.04
CA TYR A 471 21.40 -43.16 13.88
C TYR A 471 20.59 -44.32 13.34
N SER A 472 19.29 -44.11 13.27
CA SER A 472 18.43 -44.98 12.51
C SER A 472 18.26 -44.41 11.11
N SER A 473 18.78 -45.12 10.11
CA SER A 473 18.41 -44.88 8.71
C SER A 473 16.94 -45.24 8.43
N ASN A 474 16.28 -45.91 9.37
CA ASN A 474 14.86 -46.20 9.32
C ASN A 474 14.08 -45.09 10.06
N LEU A 475 13.39 -44.25 9.29
CA LEU A 475 12.56 -43.16 9.80
C LEU A 475 11.47 -43.62 10.79
N SER A 476 10.98 -44.85 10.68
CA SER A 476 9.99 -45.39 11.62
C SER A 476 10.51 -45.58 13.05
N LEU A 477 11.83 -45.56 13.25
CA LEU A 477 12.43 -45.63 14.58
C LEU A 477 12.65 -44.25 15.21
N LEU A 478 12.46 -43.15 14.47
CA LEU A 478 12.53 -41.77 14.97
C LEU A 478 11.23 -41.35 15.65
N THR A 479 10.74 -42.16 16.60
CA THR A 479 9.54 -41.82 17.37
C THR A 479 9.92 -41.14 18.70
N PRO A 480 9.04 -40.29 19.28
CA PRO A 480 9.30 -39.68 20.58
C PRO A 480 9.71 -40.70 21.65
N ASN A 481 9.03 -41.84 21.71
CA ASN A 481 9.30 -42.88 22.71
C ASN A 481 10.67 -43.53 22.52
N ASN A 482 11.08 -43.80 21.28
CA ASN A 482 12.40 -44.38 20.99
C ASN A 482 13.51 -43.38 21.33
N LEU A 483 13.35 -42.12 20.94
CA LEU A 483 14.33 -41.06 21.21
C LEU A 483 14.47 -40.82 22.73
N LEU A 484 13.36 -40.73 23.46
CA LEU A 484 13.37 -40.61 24.92
C LEU A 484 14.04 -41.83 25.60
N GLY A 485 13.77 -43.03 25.10
CA GLY A 485 14.45 -44.24 25.58
C GLY A 485 15.96 -44.23 25.33
N GLN A 486 16.41 -43.67 24.20
CA GLN A 486 17.84 -43.50 23.92
C GLN A 486 18.49 -42.45 24.83
N ILE A 487 17.84 -41.29 25.05
CA ILE A 487 18.30 -40.27 26.00
C ILE A 487 18.49 -40.90 27.39
N GLU A 488 17.49 -41.64 27.87
CA GLU A 488 17.55 -42.31 29.17
C GLU A 488 18.67 -43.37 29.24
N GLN A 489 18.86 -44.17 28.19
CA GLN A 489 19.92 -45.18 28.18
C GLN A 489 21.31 -44.58 28.13
N ARG A 490 21.51 -43.48 27.39
CA ARG A 490 22.84 -42.97 27.07
C ARG A 490 23.32 -41.94 28.09
N TYR A 491 22.41 -41.16 28.66
CA TYR A 491 22.78 -40.06 29.54
C TYR A 491 22.58 -40.45 31.01
N ILE A 492 21.44 -41.04 31.35
CA ILE A 492 21.11 -41.41 32.75
C ILE A 492 21.74 -42.76 33.13
N ASN A 493 21.65 -43.77 32.26
CA ASN A 493 22.24 -45.08 32.52
C ASN A 493 23.69 -45.18 32.01
N GLY A 494 24.13 -44.20 31.22
CA GLY A 494 25.53 -44.03 30.84
C GLY A 494 26.32 -43.29 31.91
N SER A 495 27.62 -43.12 31.67
CA SER A 495 28.49 -42.29 32.49
C SER A 495 29.31 -41.40 31.58
N GLY A 496 29.45 -40.12 31.91
CA GLY A 496 30.33 -39.20 31.18
C GLY A 496 31.77 -39.72 31.21
N ASN A 497 32.39 -39.94 30.05
CA ASN A 497 33.77 -40.42 29.98
C ASN A 497 34.44 -40.03 28.67
N GLY A 498 35.71 -39.67 28.77
CA GLY A 498 36.57 -39.38 27.63
C GLY A 498 36.74 -37.89 27.37
N ASN A 499 37.36 -37.62 26.23
CA ASN A 499 37.69 -36.28 25.73
C ASN A 499 36.46 -35.62 25.09
N THR A 500 36.63 -34.44 24.48
CA THR A 500 35.55 -33.63 23.90
C THR A 500 35.87 -33.33 22.44
N CYS A 501 35.29 -34.10 21.51
CA CYS A 501 35.43 -33.89 20.06
C CYS A 501 34.21 -33.19 19.43
N THR A 502 34.01 -31.91 19.71
CA THR A 502 32.85 -31.14 19.21
C THR A 502 32.75 -31.15 17.68
N CYS A 503 33.87 -31.02 16.97
CA CYS A 503 33.85 -31.05 15.50
C CYS A 503 33.57 -32.45 14.91
N CYS A 504 33.84 -33.53 15.65
CA CYS A 504 33.39 -34.87 15.26
C CYS A 504 31.85 -34.93 15.23
N ALA A 505 31.20 -34.33 16.23
CA ALA A 505 29.75 -34.35 16.35
C ALA A 505 29.07 -33.46 15.29
N ILE A 506 29.59 -32.25 15.03
CA ILE A 506 29.06 -31.34 14.00
C ILE A 506 29.19 -31.96 12.60
N ASN A 507 30.33 -32.55 12.26
CA ASN A 507 30.48 -33.26 10.99
C ASN A 507 29.53 -34.44 10.86
N LYS A 508 29.17 -35.06 11.98
CA LYS A 508 28.23 -36.15 11.98
C LYS A 508 26.79 -35.68 11.79
N ALA A 509 26.42 -34.54 12.37
CA ALA A 509 25.16 -33.86 12.07
C ALA A 509 25.08 -33.45 10.59
N TYR A 510 26.19 -33.00 9.99
CA TYR A 510 26.26 -32.75 8.55
C TYR A 510 25.90 -34.02 7.74
N GLU A 511 26.47 -35.18 8.08
CA GLU A 511 26.16 -36.44 7.37
C GLU A 511 24.67 -36.81 7.48
N VAL A 512 24.05 -36.64 8.66
CA VAL A 512 22.59 -36.86 8.82
C VAL A 512 21.80 -35.97 7.89
N LEU A 513 22.10 -34.67 7.92
CA LEU A 513 21.30 -33.65 7.25
C LEU A 513 21.51 -33.65 5.73
N ALA A 514 22.69 -34.09 5.26
CA ALA A 514 22.99 -34.22 3.83
C ALA A 514 22.19 -35.35 3.16
N ASP A 515 21.86 -36.41 3.90
CA ASP A 515 21.10 -37.56 3.40
C ASP A 515 19.58 -37.29 3.29
N HIS A 516 19.11 -36.11 3.69
CA HIS A 516 17.70 -35.79 3.81
C HIS A 516 17.32 -34.41 3.20
N SER A 517 16.20 -34.35 2.49
CA SER A 517 15.73 -33.15 1.79
C SER A 517 14.59 -32.45 2.55
N THR A 518 14.93 -31.46 3.37
CA THR A 518 13.98 -30.51 3.99
C THR A 518 14.41 -29.07 3.75
N THR A 519 13.45 -28.16 3.92
CA THR A 519 13.65 -26.71 3.80
C THR A 519 14.22 -26.09 5.08
N GLU A 520 13.86 -26.62 6.27
CA GLU A 520 14.37 -26.16 7.56
C GLU A 520 15.27 -27.23 8.20
N ARG A 521 16.56 -26.92 8.31
CA ARG A 521 17.57 -27.78 8.94
C ARG A 521 18.16 -27.07 10.14
N SER A 522 18.06 -27.69 11.31
CA SER A 522 18.59 -27.10 12.54
C SER A 522 19.42 -28.09 13.35
N VAL A 523 20.41 -27.56 14.05
CA VAL A 523 21.26 -28.30 14.98
C VAL A 523 21.23 -27.59 16.32
N LEU A 524 21.01 -28.33 17.40
CA LEU A 524 21.16 -27.83 18.76
C LEU A 524 22.36 -28.53 19.39
N LEU A 525 23.43 -27.78 19.63
CA LEU A 525 24.65 -28.27 20.26
C LEU A 525 24.68 -27.92 21.74
N MET A 526 24.68 -28.94 22.61
CA MET A 526 24.97 -28.80 24.02
C MET A 526 26.40 -29.24 24.33
N SER A 527 27.12 -28.43 25.11
CA SER A 527 28.43 -28.78 25.66
C SER A 527 28.76 -27.95 26.89
N ASP A 528 29.66 -28.45 27.73
CA ASP A 528 30.34 -27.63 28.74
C ASP A 528 31.61 -26.95 28.19
N GLY A 529 31.80 -27.00 26.87
CA GLY A 529 32.38 -25.94 26.05
C GLY A 529 33.87 -26.03 25.74
N GLU A 530 34.64 -26.94 26.34
CA GLU A 530 36.07 -27.10 26.01
C GLU A 530 36.35 -28.29 25.09
N PRO A 531 36.43 -28.08 23.75
CA PRO A 531 36.92 -29.13 22.87
C PRO A 531 38.42 -29.35 23.13
N ASN A 532 38.79 -30.61 23.38
CA ASN A 532 40.17 -31.04 23.59
C ASN A 532 40.60 -32.15 22.61
N LEU A 533 39.76 -32.43 21.60
CA LEU A 533 40.06 -33.32 20.49
C LEU A 533 39.62 -32.74 19.14
N CYS A 534 40.33 -33.11 18.08
CA CYS A 534 40.02 -32.78 16.70
C CYS A 534 39.39 -33.93 15.90
N CYS A 535 38.64 -33.57 14.88
CA CYS A 535 38.08 -34.43 13.84
C CYS A 535 39.17 -34.70 12.80
N GLY A 536 39.87 -35.82 12.95
CA GLY A 536 40.99 -36.22 12.09
C GLY A 536 42.36 -35.78 12.62
N ARG A 537 43.34 -36.69 12.58
CA ARG A 537 44.76 -36.43 12.89
C ARG A 537 45.61 -36.77 11.68
N THR A 538 46.40 -35.83 11.19
CA THR A 538 47.47 -36.10 10.20
C THR A 538 48.82 -35.98 10.89
N GLN A 539 49.71 -36.96 10.65
CA GLN A 539 51.10 -36.85 11.10
C GLN A 539 51.85 -35.99 10.08
N VAL A 540 52.28 -34.81 10.50
CA VAL A 540 53.09 -33.90 9.70
C VAL A 540 54.52 -34.00 10.23
N CYS A 541 55.44 -34.38 9.35
CA CYS A 541 56.85 -34.53 9.69
C CYS A 541 57.65 -33.33 9.20
N HIS A 542 58.58 -32.85 10.02
CA HIS A 542 59.46 -31.77 9.63
C HIS A 542 60.29 -32.21 8.40
N PRO A 543 60.32 -31.44 7.29
CA PRO A 543 60.92 -31.88 6.03
C PRO A 543 62.43 -32.15 6.12
N VAL A 544 63.11 -31.58 7.13
CA VAL A 544 64.55 -31.74 7.37
C VAL A 544 64.87 -32.78 8.47
N TYR A 545 63.93 -33.10 9.36
CA TYR A 545 64.14 -34.00 10.49
C TYR A 545 63.05 -35.06 10.53
N TRP A 546 63.31 -36.19 9.88
CA TRP A 546 62.34 -37.26 9.62
C TRP A 546 61.91 -38.02 10.89
N TRP A 547 62.52 -37.68 12.03
CA TRP A 547 62.25 -38.19 13.38
C TRP A 547 61.44 -37.21 14.23
N TRP A 548 61.19 -36.00 13.73
CA TRP A 548 60.37 -34.96 14.36
C TRP A 548 59.07 -34.83 13.58
N CYS A 549 58.05 -35.55 14.03
CA CYS A 549 56.70 -35.43 13.52
C CYS A 549 55.77 -34.99 14.65
N TRP A 550 54.81 -34.13 14.32
CA TRP A 550 53.70 -33.78 15.20
C TRP A 550 52.37 -34.13 14.52
N TYR A 551 51.31 -34.17 15.31
CA TYR A 551 49.97 -34.41 14.80
C TYR A 551 49.26 -33.06 14.61
N GLU A 552 48.73 -32.81 13.42
CA GLU A 552 47.90 -31.64 13.10
C GLU A 552 46.42 -32.04 13.02
N CYS A 553 45.55 -31.10 13.35
CA CYS A 553 44.10 -31.25 13.21
C CYS A 553 43.70 -30.93 11.77
N ALA A 554 42.72 -31.67 11.22
CA ALA A 554 42.14 -31.34 9.92
C ALA A 554 41.21 -30.10 10.00
N ASP A 555 40.93 -29.49 8.85
CA ASP A 555 40.19 -28.21 8.74
C ASP A 555 38.70 -28.27 9.10
N GLY A 556 38.25 -29.26 9.85
CA GLY A 556 36.85 -29.40 10.26
C GLY A 556 35.92 -29.97 9.18
N ASN A 557 36.42 -30.33 7.98
CA ASN A 557 35.62 -30.78 6.83
C ASN A 557 35.66 -32.32 6.58
N SER A 558 36.35 -33.08 7.42
CA SER A 558 36.61 -34.50 7.18
C SER A 558 35.92 -35.39 8.23
N THR A 559 35.18 -36.39 7.76
CA THR A 559 34.83 -37.58 8.58
C THR A 559 35.82 -38.72 8.39
N THR A 560 36.52 -38.75 7.25
CA THR A 560 37.74 -39.53 6.97
C THR A 560 38.64 -38.79 5.95
N GLY A 561 39.91 -38.51 6.30
CA GLY A 561 41.03 -38.13 5.40
C GLY A 561 41.08 -36.76 4.67
N TYR A 562 42.17 -36.01 4.94
CA TYR A 562 42.94 -35.06 4.09
C TYR A 562 42.40 -33.68 3.62
N SER A 563 42.85 -32.59 4.27
CA SER A 563 43.86 -31.59 3.83
C SER A 563 43.94 -30.41 4.86
N ALA A 564 44.93 -29.50 4.70
CA ALA A 564 45.65 -28.71 5.73
C ALA A 564 45.10 -27.29 5.98
N SER A 565 45.20 -26.65 7.16
CA SER A 565 46.34 -26.41 8.07
C SER A 565 45.88 -25.51 9.24
N CYS A 566 46.20 -25.88 10.49
CA CYS A 566 46.20 -24.94 11.62
C CYS A 566 47.64 -24.75 12.11
N PRO A 567 48.28 -23.60 11.85
CA PRO A 567 49.66 -23.36 12.27
C PRO A 567 49.70 -23.07 13.77
N GLY A 568 49.79 -24.13 14.58
CA GLY A 568 49.99 -24.03 16.04
C GLY A 568 49.18 -25.08 16.78
N GLY A 569 49.73 -26.28 16.95
CA GLY A 569 49.11 -27.31 17.80
C GLY A 569 48.79 -26.73 19.19
N GLY A 570 47.56 -26.93 19.65
CA GLY A 570 47.06 -26.38 20.92
C GLY A 570 45.53 -26.36 20.98
N SER A 571 44.98 -25.90 22.12
CA SER A 571 43.54 -25.81 22.36
C SER A 571 42.82 -25.07 21.22
N ALA A 572 43.31 -23.90 20.81
CA ALA A 572 42.75 -23.07 19.74
C ALA A 572 42.39 -23.82 18.44
N CYS A 573 43.15 -24.86 18.10
CA CYS A 573 42.94 -25.67 16.92
C CYS A 573 41.66 -26.53 17.00
N TYR A 574 41.29 -27.01 18.19
CA TYR A 574 40.07 -27.80 18.40
C TYR A 574 38.81 -26.94 18.24
N LYS A 575 38.86 -25.69 18.72
CA LYS A 575 37.80 -24.69 18.49
C LYS A 575 37.67 -24.38 17.01
N ASP A 576 38.77 -24.04 16.34
CA ASP A 576 38.71 -23.63 14.93
C ASP A 576 38.18 -24.76 14.04
N ALA A 577 38.55 -26.01 14.32
CA ALA A 577 37.99 -27.18 13.63
C ALA A 577 36.46 -27.31 13.83
N ALA A 578 35.93 -27.02 15.03
CA ALA A 578 34.49 -27.03 15.29
C ALA A 578 33.78 -25.89 14.55
N VAL A 579 34.34 -24.69 14.56
CA VAL A 579 33.78 -23.53 13.85
C VAL A 579 33.82 -23.76 12.33
N ASN A 580 34.88 -24.34 11.79
CA ASN A 580 34.96 -24.67 10.36
C ASN A 580 33.91 -25.73 9.95
N ALA A 581 33.72 -26.78 10.77
CA ALA A 581 32.69 -27.78 10.55
C ALA A 581 31.28 -27.14 10.51
N THR A 582 31.04 -26.16 11.38
CA THR A 582 29.80 -25.37 11.39
C THR A 582 29.65 -24.53 10.12
N ARG A 583 30.69 -23.83 9.67
CA ARG A 583 30.60 -23.03 8.43
C ARG A 583 30.23 -23.89 7.24
N ARG A 584 30.80 -25.09 7.15
CA ARG A 584 30.45 -26.08 6.12
C ARG A 584 28.96 -26.45 6.21
N LEU A 585 28.48 -26.84 7.39
CA LEU A 585 27.08 -27.18 7.62
C LEU A 585 26.13 -26.05 7.19
N ARG A 586 26.50 -24.80 7.44
CA ARG A 586 25.74 -23.62 7.00
C ARG A 586 25.84 -23.35 5.49
N GLN A 587 27.02 -23.50 4.89
CA GLN A 587 27.26 -23.17 3.48
C GLN A 587 26.69 -24.21 2.53
N ASP A 588 26.87 -25.50 2.86
CA ASP A 588 26.49 -26.61 1.98
C ASP A 588 25.01 -26.97 2.13
N LEU A 589 24.46 -26.89 3.36
CA LEU A 589 23.12 -27.39 3.67
C LEU A 589 22.12 -26.30 4.08
N ASN A 590 22.57 -25.04 4.17
CA ASN A 590 21.78 -23.92 4.72
C ASN A 590 21.24 -24.20 6.14
N ALA A 591 21.92 -25.03 6.92
CA ALA A 591 21.47 -25.42 8.24
C ALA A 591 21.90 -24.42 9.32
N THR A 592 21.00 -24.16 10.28
CA THR A 592 21.24 -23.27 11.42
C THR A 592 21.76 -24.08 12.61
N ILE A 593 22.79 -23.62 13.33
CA ILE A 593 23.25 -24.28 14.56
C ILE A 593 23.20 -23.35 15.76
N HIS A 594 22.42 -23.74 16.76
CA HIS A 594 22.33 -23.11 18.07
C HIS A 594 23.28 -23.79 19.04
N ALA A 595 23.86 -23.04 19.98
CA ALA A 595 24.79 -23.57 20.97
C ALA A 595 24.28 -23.29 22.39
N VAL A 596 24.33 -24.30 23.26
CA VAL A 596 23.98 -24.17 24.67
C VAL A 596 25.15 -24.63 25.53
N GLY A 597 25.63 -23.69 26.36
CA GLY A 597 26.70 -23.90 27.31
C GLY A 597 26.18 -24.33 28.66
N LEU A 598 26.62 -25.50 29.12
CA LEU A 598 26.14 -26.10 30.36
C LEU A 598 27.19 -25.97 31.48
N GLY A 599 26.91 -25.11 32.45
CA GLY A 599 27.80 -24.87 33.61
C GLY A 599 28.35 -23.44 33.65
N PRO A 600 29.26 -23.12 34.59
CA PRO A 600 29.78 -21.76 34.80
C PRO A 600 30.81 -21.37 33.72
N LEU A 601 30.41 -21.41 32.44
CA LEU A 601 31.33 -21.13 31.31
C LEU A 601 31.58 -19.64 31.11
N GLU A 602 30.82 -18.77 31.77
CA GLU A 602 31.07 -17.33 31.78
C GLU A 602 32.48 -16.99 32.29
N ASP A 603 32.98 -17.76 33.25
CA ASP A 603 34.33 -17.65 33.81
C ASP A 603 35.39 -18.35 32.96
N ASN A 604 34.97 -19.17 31.99
CA ASN A 604 35.84 -19.85 31.04
C ASN A 604 35.78 -19.18 29.66
N ALA A 605 36.64 -18.17 29.48
CA ALA A 605 36.71 -17.39 28.25
C ALA A 605 36.94 -18.25 26.99
N TYR A 606 37.60 -19.40 27.11
CA TYR A 606 37.88 -20.29 25.99
C TYR A 606 36.63 -21.09 25.57
N ALA A 607 35.92 -21.66 26.56
CA ALA A 607 34.68 -22.40 26.35
C ALA A 607 33.55 -21.51 25.80
N ASN A 608 33.36 -20.34 26.41
CA ASN A 608 32.37 -19.36 25.98
C ASN A 608 32.66 -18.87 24.55
N ALA A 609 33.90 -18.50 24.25
CA ALA A 609 34.28 -18.08 22.90
C ALA A 609 34.06 -19.18 21.86
N THR A 610 34.26 -20.45 22.22
CA THR A 610 34.04 -21.59 21.33
C THR A 610 32.57 -21.73 20.93
N LEU A 611 31.67 -21.80 21.92
CA LEU A 611 30.22 -21.95 21.66
C LEU A 611 29.64 -20.73 20.95
N THR A 612 30.09 -19.52 21.33
CA THR A 612 29.68 -18.28 20.66
C THR A 612 30.09 -18.26 19.19
N GLN A 613 31.33 -18.66 18.87
CA GLN A 613 31.80 -18.69 17.48
C GLN A 613 31.11 -19.78 16.65
N ILE A 614 30.76 -20.91 17.26
CA ILE A 614 29.95 -21.95 16.61
C ILE A 614 28.57 -21.39 16.25
N ALA A 615 27.83 -20.82 17.21
CA ALA A 615 26.52 -20.25 16.93
C ALA A 615 26.56 -19.14 15.86
N GLN A 616 27.53 -18.22 15.95
CA GLN A 616 27.73 -17.15 14.97
C GLN A 616 28.04 -17.67 13.57
N ALA A 617 28.96 -18.63 13.44
CA ALA A 617 29.28 -19.25 12.16
C ALA A 617 28.10 -20.02 11.55
N GLY A 618 27.18 -20.46 12.41
CA GLY A 618 25.96 -21.20 12.07
C GLY A 618 24.71 -20.36 11.88
N ASN A 619 24.79 -19.03 12.01
CA ASN A 619 23.63 -18.13 12.06
C ASN A 619 22.59 -18.49 13.15
N GLY A 620 23.03 -19.12 14.24
CA GLY A 620 22.18 -19.49 15.37
C GLY A 620 22.43 -18.64 16.61
N THR A 621 21.77 -19.02 17.70
CA THR A 621 21.88 -18.34 18.99
C THR A 621 22.77 -19.13 19.96
N VAL A 622 23.40 -18.42 20.90
CA VAL A 622 24.15 -19.01 22.00
C VAL A 622 23.51 -18.64 23.33
N PHE A 623 23.37 -19.61 24.23
CA PHE A 623 22.95 -19.35 25.61
C PHE A 623 23.81 -20.17 26.56
N ILE A 624 24.32 -19.54 27.62
CA ILE A 624 25.21 -20.17 28.60
C ILE A 624 24.58 -19.93 29.97
N SER A 625 24.43 -20.98 30.77
CA SER A 625 24.02 -20.85 32.16
C SER A 625 24.44 -22.10 32.95
N HIS A 626 24.62 -21.92 34.26
CA HIS A 626 24.79 -23.00 35.23
C HIS A 626 23.47 -23.35 35.95
N ASN A 627 22.37 -22.71 35.56
CA ASN A 627 21.03 -22.95 36.08
C ASN A 627 20.20 -23.73 35.05
N GLY A 628 19.92 -25.00 35.33
CA GLY A 628 19.15 -25.87 34.44
C GLY A 628 17.74 -25.36 34.15
N SER A 629 17.14 -24.59 35.06
CA SER A 629 15.81 -24.00 34.83
C SER A 629 15.84 -22.89 33.77
N GLU A 630 16.87 -22.04 33.77
CA GLU A 630 17.06 -21.01 32.73
C GLU A 630 17.35 -21.65 31.37
N LEU A 631 18.22 -22.67 31.37
CA LEU A 631 18.52 -23.45 30.16
C LEU A 631 17.25 -24.08 29.57
N SER A 632 16.31 -24.54 30.40
CA SER A 632 15.03 -25.08 29.95
C SER A 632 14.16 -24.04 29.24
N VAL A 633 14.16 -22.78 29.69
CA VAL A 633 13.43 -21.69 29.02
C VAL A 633 14.04 -21.41 27.65
N HIS A 634 15.37 -21.38 27.55
CA HIS A 634 16.06 -21.14 26.28
C HIS A 634 15.93 -22.32 25.30
N TYR A 635 15.95 -23.56 25.80
CA TYR A 635 15.64 -24.75 25.01
C TYR A 635 14.23 -24.65 24.39
N ALA A 636 13.23 -24.24 25.17
CA ALA A 636 11.88 -24.01 24.67
C ALA A 636 11.85 -22.88 23.62
N ALA A 637 12.58 -21.79 23.84
CA ALA A 637 12.66 -20.67 22.87
C ALA A 637 13.29 -21.08 21.53
N ILE A 638 14.38 -21.85 21.56
CA ILE A 638 15.01 -22.40 20.34
C ILE A 638 14.04 -23.35 19.62
N ALA A 639 13.37 -24.21 20.37
CA ALA A 639 12.38 -25.12 19.79
C ALA A 639 11.22 -24.34 19.16
N SER A 640 10.72 -23.30 19.81
CA SER A 640 9.72 -22.38 19.24
C SER A 640 10.22 -21.65 18.01
N GLN A 641 11.48 -21.24 17.95
CA GLN A 641 12.08 -20.61 16.76
C GLN A 641 12.13 -21.59 15.58
N ILE A 642 12.63 -22.81 15.79
CA ILE A 642 12.68 -23.85 14.75
C ILE A 642 11.27 -24.14 14.24
N LEU A 643 10.32 -24.29 15.15
CA LEU A 643 8.92 -24.52 14.79
C LEU A 643 8.33 -23.31 14.06
N SER A 644 8.61 -22.08 14.48
CA SER A 644 8.10 -20.87 13.81
C SER A 644 8.50 -20.83 12.33
N GLY A 645 9.73 -21.27 12.00
CA GLY A 645 10.23 -21.35 10.63
C GLY A 645 9.54 -22.41 9.75
N ILE A 646 8.97 -23.47 10.34
CA ILE A 646 8.22 -24.51 9.61
C ILE A 646 6.69 -24.38 9.71
N THR A 647 6.20 -23.65 10.72
CA THR A 647 4.76 -23.50 11.02
C THR A 647 4.04 -22.51 10.10
N GLN A 648 4.76 -21.78 9.25
CA GLN A 648 4.23 -20.66 8.47
C GLN A 648 4.32 -20.96 6.99
N SER A 649 3.28 -21.57 6.41
CA SER A 649 3.25 -21.77 4.95
C SER A 649 1.90 -21.56 4.29
N ALA A 650 0.85 -21.11 5.00
CA ALA A 650 -0.43 -20.73 4.40
C ALA A 650 -1.40 -20.09 5.41
N GLN A 651 -2.32 -19.26 4.91
CA GLN A 651 -3.46 -18.68 5.66
C GLN A 651 -4.63 -19.67 5.92
N VAL A 652 -4.60 -20.86 5.31
CA VAL A 652 -5.64 -21.90 5.38
C VAL A 652 -5.60 -22.66 6.71
N ALA A 653 -6.77 -22.94 7.31
CA ALA A 653 -6.87 -23.74 8.53
C ALA A 653 -7.10 -25.23 8.22
N VAL A 654 -6.35 -26.14 8.85
CA VAL A 654 -6.52 -27.59 8.66
C VAL A 654 -7.45 -28.18 9.73
N VAL A 655 -8.32 -29.09 9.30
CA VAL A 655 -9.28 -29.79 10.17
C VAL A 655 -8.72 -31.14 10.65
N SER A 656 -7.90 -31.16 11.69
CA SER A 656 -7.39 -32.43 12.23
C SER A 656 -8.45 -33.20 13.05
N ASN A 657 -8.95 -34.31 12.50
CA ASN A 657 -9.66 -35.42 13.19
C ASN A 657 -10.90 -35.08 14.06
N GLY A 658 -11.62 -33.99 13.77
CA GLY A 658 -12.88 -33.64 14.43
C GLY A 658 -13.96 -33.20 13.44
N THR A 659 -15.24 -33.41 13.78
CA THR A 659 -16.36 -32.82 13.04
C THR A 659 -16.42 -31.33 13.37
N LEU A 660 -15.88 -30.46 12.50
CA LEU A 660 -16.13 -29.03 12.65
C LEU A 660 -17.60 -28.73 12.38
N MET A 661 -18.25 -28.06 13.33
CA MET A 661 -19.53 -27.43 13.05
C MET A 661 -19.28 -26.17 12.21
N PRO A 662 -19.98 -25.97 11.08
CA PRO A 662 -19.84 -24.75 10.30
C PRO A 662 -20.23 -23.52 11.11
N THR A 663 -19.41 -22.48 11.02
CA THR A 663 -19.69 -21.11 11.45
C THR A 663 -20.34 -20.34 10.31
N HIS A 664 -21.00 -19.23 10.66
CA HIS A 664 -21.53 -18.31 9.67
C HIS A 664 -21.14 -16.88 10.04
N LEU A 665 -20.34 -16.25 9.19
CA LEU A 665 -20.13 -14.79 9.17
C LEU A 665 -21.11 -14.19 8.16
N PHE A 666 -21.88 -13.19 8.59
CA PHE A 666 -22.85 -12.52 7.74
C PHE A 666 -22.20 -11.33 7.02
N GLY A 667 -22.59 -11.13 5.75
CA GLY A 667 -21.99 -10.13 4.85
C GLY A 667 -22.37 -8.68 5.13
N ASP A 668 -23.15 -8.41 6.17
CA ASP A 668 -23.41 -7.08 6.73
C ASP A 668 -22.37 -6.68 7.79
N SER A 669 -21.35 -7.51 8.01
CA SER A 669 -20.20 -7.19 8.86
C SER A 669 -19.25 -6.22 8.16
N TYR A 670 -18.72 -5.22 8.87
CA TYR A 670 -17.77 -4.25 8.32
C TYR A 670 -16.84 -3.65 9.38
N LEU A 671 -15.71 -3.10 8.92
CA LEU A 671 -14.92 -2.09 9.62
C LEU A 671 -15.12 -0.74 8.95
N GLU A 672 -15.12 0.32 9.75
CA GLU A 672 -15.27 1.68 9.27
C GLU A 672 -14.25 2.60 9.95
N ALA A 673 -13.58 3.42 9.14
CA ALA A 673 -12.65 4.45 9.58
C ALA A 673 -13.19 5.81 9.15
N VAL A 674 -13.19 6.77 10.08
CA VAL A 674 -13.40 8.18 9.76
C VAL A 674 -12.04 8.84 9.64
N ILE A 675 -11.80 9.51 8.52
CA ILE A 675 -10.50 10.09 8.19
C ILE A 675 -10.62 11.56 7.78
N ASP A 676 -9.57 12.32 8.07
CA ASP A 676 -9.26 13.57 7.37
C ASP A 676 -8.25 13.25 6.25
N PRO A 677 -8.67 13.25 4.97
CA PRO A 677 -7.82 12.84 3.86
C PRO A 677 -6.64 13.80 3.61
N GLY A 678 -6.62 14.99 4.22
CA GLY A 678 -5.51 15.95 4.07
C GLY A 678 -5.34 16.54 2.66
N ILE A 679 -6.23 16.18 1.73
CA ILE A 679 -6.30 16.68 0.36
C ILE A 679 -7.62 17.43 0.14
N SER A 680 -7.61 18.46 -0.68
CA SER A 680 -8.82 19.20 -1.02
C SER A 680 -9.78 18.32 -1.83
N ALA A 681 -11.08 18.43 -1.53
CA ALA A 681 -12.12 17.81 -2.34
C ALA A 681 -12.03 18.25 -3.82
N GLN A 682 -12.64 17.47 -4.71
CA GLN A 682 -12.77 17.82 -6.12
C GLN A 682 -13.49 19.16 -6.28
N GLN A 683 -12.93 20.06 -7.09
CA GLN A 683 -13.53 21.35 -7.41
C GLN A 683 -14.54 21.23 -8.56
N ALA A 684 -15.44 22.20 -8.70
CA ALA A 684 -16.49 22.19 -9.74
C ALA A 684 -15.94 22.26 -11.19
N ASN A 685 -14.68 22.66 -11.35
CA ASN A 685 -13.94 22.73 -12.61
C ASN A 685 -12.88 21.60 -12.73
N GLU A 686 -13.01 20.53 -11.95
CA GLU A 686 -12.15 19.34 -12.05
C GLU A 686 -12.98 18.12 -12.46
N LEU A 687 -12.42 17.24 -13.29
CA LEU A 687 -12.96 15.93 -13.65
C LEU A 687 -12.12 14.84 -12.98
N ALA A 688 -12.79 13.92 -12.28
CA ALA A 688 -12.15 12.74 -11.71
C ALA A 688 -12.06 11.62 -12.77
N LEU A 689 -10.86 11.11 -12.96
CA LEU A 689 -10.56 10.00 -13.85
C LEU A 689 -9.78 8.92 -13.10
N THR A 690 -10.36 7.73 -13.00
CA THR A 690 -9.68 6.57 -12.40
C THR A 690 -9.01 5.74 -13.48
N LEU A 691 -7.70 5.53 -13.31
CA LEU A 691 -6.85 4.74 -14.19
C LEU A 691 -6.36 3.50 -13.47
N GLU A 692 -6.06 2.47 -14.25
CA GLU A 692 -5.53 1.19 -13.75
C GLU A 692 -4.29 0.78 -14.53
N THR A 693 -3.32 0.21 -13.84
CA THR A 693 -2.11 -0.35 -14.44
C THR A 693 -1.83 -1.69 -13.79
N GLN A 694 -2.02 -2.76 -14.56
CA GLN A 694 -1.67 -4.11 -14.14
C GLN A 694 -0.17 -4.34 -14.36
N PHE A 695 0.50 -4.99 -13.41
CA PHE A 695 1.90 -5.33 -13.53
C PHE A 695 2.16 -6.77 -13.11
N SER A 696 3.11 -7.40 -13.80
CA SER A 696 3.59 -8.74 -13.49
C SER A 696 4.92 -8.66 -12.75
N GLY A 697 5.02 -9.39 -11.65
CA GLY A 697 6.17 -9.33 -10.76
C GLY A 697 6.01 -8.27 -9.67
N CYS A 698 7.13 -7.88 -9.09
CA CYS A 698 7.18 -7.10 -7.87
C CYS A 698 7.25 -5.59 -8.10
N ASP A 699 7.52 -5.14 -9.32
CA ASP A 699 7.87 -3.74 -9.59
C ASP A 699 7.06 -3.20 -10.77
N ALA A 700 6.66 -1.94 -10.68
CA ALA A 700 5.91 -1.22 -11.70
C ALA A 700 6.37 0.24 -11.79
N SER A 701 6.05 0.89 -12.91
CA SER A 701 6.19 2.33 -13.02
C SER A 701 4.99 2.93 -13.75
N ILE A 702 4.55 4.09 -13.29
CA ILE A 702 3.53 4.92 -13.95
C ILE A 702 4.05 6.33 -14.17
N ALA A 703 3.53 7.01 -15.17
CA ALA A 703 3.79 8.42 -15.40
C ALA A 703 2.54 9.23 -15.06
N ILE A 704 2.68 10.22 -14.18
CA ILE A 704 1.61 11.17 -13.86
C ILE A 704 1.87 12.46 -14.65
N PRO A 705 0.94 12.89 -15.53
CA PRO A 705 1.12 14.08 -16.34
C PRO A 705 1.32 15.36 -15.51
N PRO A 706 1.94 16.41 -16.06
CA PRO A 706 1.93 17.73 -15.42
C PRO A 706 0.51 18.32 -15.38
N GLY A 707 0.22 19.15 -14.38
CA GLY A 707 -1.05 19.90 -14.32
C GLY A 707 -2.27 19.11 -13.80
N VAL A 708 -2.12 17.82 -13.47
CA VAL A 708 -3.15 17.02 -12.81
C VAL A 708 -2.86 16.81 -11.33
N ARG A 709 -3.90 16.60 -10.53
CA ARG A 709 -3.78 16.34 -9.09
C ARG A 709 -4.23 14.92 -8.77
N VAL A 710 -3.41 14.17 -8.03
CA VAL A 710 -3.80 12.84 -7.54
C VAL A 710 -4.77 12.99 -6.38
N GLN A 711 -5.92 12.33 -6.47
CA GLN A 711 -6.93 12.30 -5.42
C GLN A 711 -6.84 11.04 -4.58
N ASP A 712 -6.73 9.88 -5.20
CA ASP A 712 -6.65 8.60 -4.50
C ASP A 712 -5.72 7.66 -5.25
N ALA A 713 -5.07 6.76 -4.52
CA ALA A 713 -4.21 5.75 -5.09
C ALA A 713 -4.21 4.51 -4.20
N SER A 714 -4.25 3.33 -4.81
CA SER A 714 -4.24 2.06 -4.12
C SER A 714 -3.64 0.96 -4.99
N VAL A 715 -2.99 -0.01 -4.34
CA VAL A 715 -2.52 -1.24 -4.98
C VAL A 715 -3.41 -2.38 -4.54
N LEU A 716 -3.93 -3.11 -5.52
CA LEU A 716 -4.51 -4.41 -5.31
C LEU A 716 -3.42 -5.47 -5.29
N SER A 717 -3.32 -6.14 -4.14
CA SER A 717 -2.37 -7.21 -3.88
C SER A 717 -3.02 -8.57 -4.08
N PHE A 718 -2.34 -9.44 -4.84
CA PHE A 718 -2.68 -10.86 -4.99
C PHE A 718 -1.54 -11.71 -4.42
N SER A 719 -1.49 -11.75 -3.09
CA SER A 719 -0.53 -12.52 -2.28
C SER A 719 -0.80 -14.03 -2.28
N GLY A 720 -1.97 -14.48 -2.73
CA GLY A 720 -2.37 -15.88 -2.70
C GLY A 720 -2.51 -16.36 -1.26
N ILE A 721 -1.93 -17.51 -0.94
CA ILE A 721 -1.90 -18.06 0.44
C ILE A 721 -0.84 -17.40 1.35
N HIS A 722 -0.04 -16.48 0.82
CA HIS A 722 1.02 -15.74 1.53
C HIS A 722 0.48 -14.39 2.02
N TRP A 723 1.33 -13.56 2.64
CA TRP A 723 0.96 -12.22 3.06
C TRP A 723 1.57 -11.16 2.17
N THR A 724 0.83 -10.08 1.99
CA THR A 724 1.38 -8.82 1.52
C THR A 724 2.32 -8.24 2.56
N ASP A 725 3.61 -8.19 2.23
CA ASP A 725 4.68 -7.90 3.19
C ASP A 725 5.05 -6.41 3.17
N LEU A 726 5.32 -5.86 1.99
CA LEU A 726 5.87 -4.51 1.84
C LEU A 726 5.40 -3.84 0.55
N LEU A 727 5.02 -2.56 0.64
CA LEU A 727 4.78 -1.68 -0.50
C LEU A 727 5.65 -0.42 -0.39
N ILE A 728 6.46 -0.19 -1.41
CA ILE A 728 7.32 1.00 -1.55
C ILE A 728 6.86 1.78 -2.78
N VAL A 729 6.75 3.10 -2.65
CA VAL A 729 6.45 4.05 -3.72
C VAL A 729 7.52 5.14 -3.70
N ASN A 730 8.26 5.34 -4.79
CA ASN A 730 9.33 6.34 -4.89
C ASN A 730 10.30 6.32 -3.69
N ASP A 731 10.79 5.13 -3.32
CA ASP A 731 11.66 4.87 -2.15
C ASP A 731 11.02 5.16 -0.77
N GLN A 732 9.73 5.49 -0.71
CA GLN A 732 8.97 5.67 0.53
C GLN A 732 8.12 4.43 0.84
N ILE A 733 8.14 4.00 2.10
CA ILE A 733 7.35 2.85 2.55
C ILE A 733 5.89 3.28 2.73
N ALA A 734 5.01 2.83 1.84
CA ALA A 734 3.57 3.06 1.93
C ALA A 734 2.90 2.05 2.87
N TYR A 735 3.40 0.82 2.93
CA TYR A 735 2.90 -0.22 3.83
C TYR A 735 4.01 -1.22 4.17
N ASN A 736 4.04 -1.69 5.42
CA ASN A 736 4.96 -2.71 5.91
C ASN A 736 4.27 -3.56 6.99
N LEU A 737 4.03 -4.84 6.72
CA LEU A 737 3.37 -5.75 7.65
C LEU A 737 4.22 -6.03 8.90
N SER A 738 5.55 -6.16 8.74
CA SER A 738 6.48 -6.40 9.86
C SER A 738 6.51 -5.26 10.89
N ALA A 739 6.03 -4.06 10.53
CA ALA A 739 5.90 -2.94 11.45
C ALA A 739 4.81 -3.17 12.51
N TYR A 740 3.84 -4.05 12.23
CA TYR A 740 2.77 -4.41 13.16
C TYR A 740 3.14 -5.58 14.09
N GLY A 741 4.05 -6.46 13.66
CA GLY A 741 4.49 -7.61 14.44
C GLY A 741 5.24 -8.64 13.61
N ASN A 742 5.78 -9.67 14.27
CA ASN A 742 6.55 -10.73 13.60
C ASN A 742 5.73 -11.98 13.26
N ASN A 743 4.52 -12.10 13.80
CA ASN A 743 3.66 -13.27 13.60
C ASN A 743 2.56 -12.96 12.59
N TYR A 744 2.79 -13.26 11.32
CA TYR A 744 1.87 -12.90 10.23
C TYR A 744 0.51 -13.62 10.37
N GLN A 745 0.50 -14.79 11.02
CA GLN A 745 -0.71 -15.57 11.23
C GLN A 745 -1.76 -14.86 12.08
N VAL A 746 -1.38 -13.99 13.03
CA VAL A 746 -2.37 -13.27 13.86
C VAL A 746 -2.75 -11.92 13.28
N MET A 747 -2.06 -11.50 12.22
CA MET A 747 -2.28 -10.24 11.52
C MET A 747 -3.15 -10.48 10.28
N GLY A 748 -3.68 -9.41 9.68
CA GLY A 748 -4.38 -9.47 8.41
C GLY A 748 -3.46 -9.55 7.19
N ASP A 749 -4.08 -9.67 6.02
CA ASP A 749 -3.41 -9.59 4.73
C ASP A 749 -4.20 -8.67 3.80
N PRO A 750 -3.82 -7.39 3.67
CA PRO A 750 -4.59 -6.43 2.92
C PRO A 750 -4.54 -6.71 1.41
N SER A 751 -5.68 -7.04 0.82
CA SER A 751 -5.78 -7.13 -0.65
C SER A 751 -5.92 -5.78 -1.34
N LEU A 752 -6.28 -4.73 -0.61
CA LEU A 752 -6.30 -3.36 -1.09
C LEU A 752 -5.46 -2.48 -0.16
N ILE A 753 -4.37 -1.94 -0.67
CA ILE A 753 -3.40 -1.15 0.08
C ILE A 753 -3.47 0.28 -0.40
N SER A 754 -3.85 1.20 0.49
CA SER A 754 -3.86 2.63 0.19
C SER A 754 -2.45 3.19 0.05
N ILE A 755 -2.24 4.03 -0.97
CA ILE A 755 -1.04 4.83 -1.17
C ILE A 755 -1.39 6.27 -0.83
N PRO A 756 -0.65 6.93 0.09
CA PRO A 756 -0.81 8.35 0.33
C PRO A 756 -0.58 9.14 -0.96
N ALA A 757 -1.52 10.01 -1.34
CA ALA A 757 -1.43 10.79 -2.59
C ALA A 757 -0.12 11.61 -2.69
N ALA A 758 0.43 12.05 -1.56
CA ALA A 758 1.70 12.78 -1.49
C ALA A 758 2.93 11.97 -1.92
N PHE A 759 2.84 10.63 -1.98
CA PHE A 759 3.94 9.78 -2.43
C PHE A 759 4.04 9.72 -3.95
N LEU A 760 2.98 10.14 -4.65
CA LEU A 760 2.91 10.21 -6.10
C LEU A 760 3.14 11.65 -6.58
N GLY A 761 4.19 11.84 -7.39
CA GLY A 761 4.54 13.13 -7.97
C GLY A 761 4.29 13.19 -9.48
N THR A 762 4.37 14.38 -10.06
CA THR A 762 4.39 14.56 -11.52
C THR A 762 5.62 13.90 -12.14
N GLY A 763 5.44 13.21 -13.27
CA GLY A 763 6.48 12.44 -13.95
C GLY A 763 6.43 10.95 -13.61
N SER A 764 7.57 10.28 -13.74
CA SER A 764 7.69 8.84 -13.48
C SER A 764 7.69 8.54 -11.97
N ASN A 765 6.84 7.60 -11.58
CA ASN A 765 6.75 7.06 -10.24
C ASN A 765 7.06 5.57 -10.28
N THR A 766 7.79 5.06 -9.28
CA THR A 766 8.11 3.63 -9.14
C THR A 766 7.32 3.02 -7.99
N ILE A 767 6.86 1.80 -8.20
CA ILE A 767 6.10 1.01 -7.22
C ILE A 767 6.80 -0.33 -7.07
N ALA A 768 6.99 -0.77 -5.82
CA ALA A 768 7.60 -2.03 -5.48
C ALA A 768 6.74 -2.74 -4.41
N LEU A 769 6.08 -3.83 -4.79
CA LEU A 769 5.26 -4.70 -3.94
C LEU A 769 6.03 -5.99 -3.64
N ARG A 770 6.01 -6.46 -2.39
CA ARG A 770 6.68 -7.69 -1.95
C ARG A 770 5.75 -8.53 -1.09
N PHE A 771 5.91 -9.86 -1.16
CA PHE A 771 5.16 -10.85 -0.39
C PHE A 771 6.09 -11.66 0.51
N GLY A 772 5.54 -12.22 1.58
CA GLY A 772 6.30 -12.98 2.56
C GLY A 772 5.45 -13.83 3.48
N ASP A 773 6.07 -14.85 4.05
CA ASP A 773 5.46 -15.70 5.09
C ASP A 773 5.87 -15.25 6.50
N SER A 774 6.97 -14.48 6.60
CA SER A 774 7.46 -13.86 7.84
C SER A 774 8.32 -12.64 7.52
N PRO A 775 8.68 -11.80 8.52
CA PRO A 775 9.57 -10.66 8.31
C PRO A 775 10.94 -11.01 7.70
N THR A 776 11.36 -12.27 7.80
CA THR A 776 12.66 -12.76 7.28
C THR A 776 12.52 -13.74 6.12
N ASN A 777 11.29 -14.09 5.73
CA ASN A 777 11.02 -15.06 4.66
C ASN A 777 10.16 -14.41 3.58
N SER A 778 10.81 -13.75 2.63
CA SER A 778 10.17 -13.19 1.44
C SER A 778 9.85 -14.30 0.44
N THR A 779 8.64 -14.30 -0.09
CA THR A 779 8.19 -15.24 -1.12
C THR A 779 8.32 -14.63 -2.53
N SER A 780 8.08 -15.43 -3.57
CA SER A 780 8.06 -14.92 -4.94
C SER A 780 6.91 -13.91 -5.15
N CYS A 781 7.14 -12.90 -5.98
CA CYS A 781 6.10 -11.96 -6.40
C CYS A 781 4.91 -12.72 -6.99
N GLY A 782 3.70 -12.41 -6.57
CA GLY A 782 2.51 -12.91 -7.24
C GLY A 782 2.32 -12.25 -8.59
N GLN A 783 1.38 -12.79 -9.34
CA GLN A 783 1.08 -12.31 -10.68
C GLN A 783 -0.11 -11.34 -10.64
N ASN A 784 -0.14 -10.39 -11.57
CA ASN A 784 -1.32 -9.59 -11.87
C ASN A 784 -1.82 -8.63 -10.77
N SER A 785 -0.90 -8.12 -9.95
CA SER A 785 -1.21 -6.99 -9.07
C SER A 785 -1.59 -5.75 -9.89
N THR A 786 -2.50 -4.94 -9.38
CA THR A 786 -3.05 -3.79 -10.13
C THR A 786 -2.92 -2.53 -9.31
N LEU A 787 -2.24 -1.53 -9.86
CA LEU A 787 -2.25 -0.17 -9.33
C LEU A 787 -3.49 0.55 -9.86
N ARG A 788 -4.22 1.21 -8.98
CA ARG A 788 -5.39 2.03 -9.32
C ARG A 788 -5.24 3.41 -8.71
N TYR A 789 -5.46 4.45 -9.49
CA TYR A 789 -5.32 5.82 -9.03
C TYR A 789 -6.31 6.75 -9.73
N THR A 790 -6.76 7.77 -9.01
CA THR A 790 -7.70 8.77 -9.50
C THR A 790 -7.01 10.10 -9.66
N LEU A 791 -7.05 10.63 -10.89
CA LEU A 791 -6.55 11.94 -11.27
C LEU A 791 -7.69 12.94 -11.32
N LEU A 792 -7.42 14.17 -10.88
CA LEU A 792 -8.28 15.33 -11.03
C LEU A 792 -7.68 16.22 -12.11
N ILE A 793 -8.42 16.37 -13.20
CA ILE A 793 -8.02 17.08 -14.41
C ILE A 793 -8.85 18.37 -14.49
N SER A 794 -8.22 19.51 -14.76
CA SER A 794 -8.97 20.75 -15.00
C SER A 794 -9.88 20.59 -16.22
N THR A 795 -11.16 20.97 -16.09
CA THR A 795 -12.13 20.93 -17.19
C THR A 795 -12.31 22.27 -17.87
N ALA A 796 -11.66 23.31 -17.39
CA ALA A 796 -11.74 24.66 -17.91
C ALA A 796 -10.43 25.05 -18.61
N THR A 797 -10.54 25.60 -19.81
CA THR A 797 -9.43 26.27 -20.49
C THR A 797 -9.32 27.73 -20.06
N PRO A 798 -8.11 28.32 -20.12
CA PRO A 798 -7.96 29.76 -20.14
C PRO A 798 -8.80 30.39 -21.27
N ARG A 799 -9.15 31.66 -21.12
CA ARG A 799 -9.86 32.39 -22.19
C ARG A 799 -8.92 32.56 -23.39
N SER A 800 -9.43 32.30 -24.59
CA SER A 800 -8.69 32.48 -25.84
C SER A 800 -8.32 33.94 -26.07
N ASP A 801 -7.32 34.15 -26.94
CA ASP A 801 -7.07 35.44 -27.57
C ASP A 801 -8.29 35.91 -28.39
N VAL A 802 -8.25 37.18 -28.80
CA VAL A 802 -9.30 37.77 -29.63
C VAL A 802 -9.11 37.33 -31.09
N LEU A 803 -9.98 36.46 -31.58
CA LEU A 803 -9.88 35.84 -32.90
C LEU A 803 -10.93 36.38 -33.89
N PRO A 804 -10.62 36.49 -35.19
CA PRO A 804 -11.48 37.17 -36.17
C PRO A 804 -12.73 36.38 -36.57
N ARG A 805 -12.75 35.06 -36.35
CA ARG A 805 -13.86 34.16 -36.73
C ARG A 805 -14.35 33.35 -35.53
N ALA A 806 -15.58 32.85 -35.64
CA ALA A 806 -16.24 32.00 -34.65
C ALA A 806 -17.36 31.21 -35.34
N GLU A 807 -16.99 30.51 -36.41
CA GLU A 807 -17.86 29.68 -37.23
C GLU A 807 -17.95 28.26 -36.67
N GLY A 808 -16.86 27.74 -36.10
CA GLY A 808 -16.80 26.36 -35.63
C GLY A 808 -16.58 25.32 -36.74
N CYS A 809 -16.70 24.03 -36.41
CA CYS A 809 -16.55 22.90 -37.33
C CYS A 809 -17.11 21.60 -36.76
N THR A 810 -17.19 20.59 -37.62
CA THR A 810 -17.38 19.19 -37.24
C THR A 810 -16.02 18.56 -36.92
N TRP A 811 -15.76 18.26 -35.66
CA TRP A 811 -14.55 17.58 -35.19
C TRP A 811 -14.64 16.07 -35.36
N THR A 812 -13.57 15.46 -35.86
CA THR A 812 -13.31 14.03 -35.72
C THR A 812 -12.19 13.87 -34.69
N VAL A 813 -12.50 13.18 -33.59
CA VAL A 813 -11.60 12.99 -32.45
C VAL A 813 -11.29 11.49 -32.31
N ALA A 814 -10.01 11.14 -32.23
CA ALA A 814 -9.57 9.79 -31.85
C ALA A 814 -9.49 9.68 -30.33
N TYR A 815 -9.87 8.52 -29.80
CA TYR A 815 -9.82 8.23 -28.38
C TYR A 815 -8.92 7.03 -28.09
N GLU A 816 -8.34 7.03 -26.90
CA GLU A 816 -7.45 5.98 -26.37
C GLU A 816 -8.10 4.58 -26.30
N ASP A 817 -9.43 4.49 -26.38
CA ASP A 817 -10.15 3.21 -26.52
C ASP A 817 -10.14 2.64 -27.95
N GLY A 818 -9.43 3.29 -28.87
CA GLY A 818 -9.34 2.98 -30.29
C GLY A 818 -10.57 3.37 -31.11
N SER A 819 -11.56 4.01 -30.50
CA SER A 819 -12.74 4.51 -31.19
C SER A 819 -12.53 5.94 -31.73
N GLN A 820 -13.42 6.36 -32.64
CA GLN A 820 -13.45 7.73 -33.14
C GLN A 820 -14.83 8.33 -32.93
N GLY A 821 -14.85 9.58 -32.47
CA GLY A 821 -16.06 10.36 -32.26
C GLY A 821 -16.20 11.49 -33.25
N THR A 822 -17.45 11.86 -33.55
CA THR A 822 -17.77 13.09 -34.29
C THR A 822 -18.48 14.07 -33.36
N VAL A 823 -17.93 15.27 -33.22
CA VAL A 823 -18.43 16.30 -32.31
C VAL A 823 -18.68 17.60 -33.06
N LEU A 824 -19.89 18.15 -32.94
CA LEU A 824 -20.24 19.44 -33.52
C LEU A 824 -19.87 20.55 -32.55
N VAL A 825 -19.03 21.49 -32.98
CA VAL A 825 -18.61 22.63 -32.17
C VAL A 825 -18.81 23.93 -32.95
N PRO A 826 -19.74 24.82 -32.55
CA PRO A 826 -20.71 24.65 -31.46
C PRO A 826 -21.72 23.52 -31.74
N ALA A 827 -22.49 23.09 -30.72
CA ALA A 827 -23.45 21.97 -30.87
C ALA A 827 -24.51 22.20 -31.97
N GLU A 828 -24.82 23.46 -32.27
CA GLU A 828 -25.75 23.90 -33.32
C GLU A 828 -25.08 24.07 -34.70
N TYR A 829 -23.82 23.66 -34.86
CA TYR A 829 -23.05 23.85 -36.09
C TYR A 829 -23.72 23.17 -37.29
N ASN A 830 -23.95 23.94 -38.36
CA ASN A 830 -24.62 23.48 -39.58
C ASN A 830 -23.79 23.73 -40.86
N GLY A 831 -22.53 24.12 -40.71
CA GLY A 831 -21.63 24.39 -41.83
C GLY A 831 -20.93 23.14 -42.38
N THR A 832 -19.97 23.35 -43.27
CA THR A 832 -19.23 22.27 -43.97
C THR A 832 -17.77 22.10 -43.52
N ASN A 833 -17.29 22.92 -42.59
CA ASN A 833 -15.91 22.84 -42.09
C ASN A 833 -15.74 21.56 -41.26
N THR A 834 -14.61 20.90 -41.46
CA THR A 834 -14.22 19.68 -40.73
C THR A 834 -12.88 19.91 -40.04
N CYS A 835 -12.79 19.54 -38.77
CA CYS A 835 -11.56 19.59 -37.99
C CYS A 835 -11.16 18.17 -37.57
N LEU A 836 -9.86 17.93 -37.41
CA LEU A 836 -9.31 16.62 -37.06
C LEU A 836 -8.44 16.77 -35.80
N TYR A 837 -8.63 15.84 -34.87
CA TYR A 837 -7.74 15.59 -33.74
C TYR A 837 -7.50 14.09 -33.68
N THR A 838 -6.50 13.62 -34.41
CA THR A 838 -6.19 12.20 -34.56
C THR A 838 -4.68 12.02 -34.67
N PRO A 839 -4.14 10.82 -34.37
CA PRO A 839 -2.69 10.55 -34.50
C PRO A 839 -2.15 10.78 -35.91
N ALA A 840 -3.00 10.62 -36.92
CA ALA A 840 -2.63 10.83 -38.31
C ALA A 840 -2.49 12.32 -38.68
N SER A 841 -3.29 13.19 -38.04
CA SER A 841 -3.37 14.61 -38.37
C SER A 841 -4.20 15.37 -37.33
N ILE A 842 -3.62 16.47 -36.82
CA ILE A 842 -4.34 17.51 -36.06
C ILE A 842 -4.49 18.73 -36.96
N THR A 843 -5.72 19.07 -37.37
CA THR A 843 -6.00 20.18 -38.30
C THR A 843 -7.25 20.96 -37.91
N TYR A 844 -7.07 22.27 -37.73
CA TYR A 844 -8.12 23.24 -37.46
C TYR A 844 -7.66 24.66 -37.85
N ASP A 845 -8.56 25.64 -37.86
CA ASP A 845 -8.25 27.05 -38.12
C ASP A 845 -7.96 27.80 -36.82
N HIS A 846 -6.69 28.11 -36.57
CA HIS A 846 -6.25 28.86 -35.38
C HIS A 846 -6.88 30.27 -35.28
N ASN A 847 -7.48 30.80 -36.35
CA ASN A 847 -8.15 32.11 -36.34
C ASN A 847 -9.65 32.01 -36.03
N ASP A 848 -10.17 30.82 -35.73
CA ASP A 848 -11.55 30.60 -35.34
C ASP A 848 -11.66 30.31 -33.84
N ALA A 849 -12.39 31.14 -33.12
CA ALA A 849 -12.52 31.06 -31.66
C ALA A 849 -13.14 29.75 -31.17
N TYR A 850 -14.04 29.12 -31.92
CA TYR A 850 -14.60 27.81 -31.54
C TYR A 850 -13.60 26.68 -31.81
N GLN A 851 -12.82 26.77 -32.88
CA GLN A 851 -11.87 25.72 -33.24
C GLN A 851 -10.62 25.77 -32.36
N ALA A 852 -10.04 26.95 -32.14
CA ALA A 852 -8.86 27.12 -31.30
C ALA A 852 -9.11 26.64 -29.86
N ILE A 853 -10.19 27.09 -29.23
CA ILE A 853 -10.51 26.69 -27.85
C ILE A 853 -10.89 25.22 -27.73
N MET A 854 -11.44 24.63 -28.80
CA MET A 854 -11.73 23.20 -28.82
C MET A 854 -10.42 22.41 -28.87
N ALA A 855 -9.45 22.81 -29.70
CA ALA A 855 -8.12 22.21 -29.70
C ALA A 855 -7.48 22.31 -28.30
N ASP A 856 -7.54 23.48 -27.65
CA ASP A 856 -7.02 23.66 -26.29
C ASP A 856 -7.70 22.74 -25.26
N VAL A 857 -9.01 22.46 -25.42
CA VAL A 857 -9.73 21.51 -24.56
C VAL A 857 -9.25 20.08 -24.84
N LEU A 858 -9.05 19.70 -26.10
CA LEU A 858 -8.58 18.36 -26.49
C LEU A 858 -7.16 18.10 -25.99
N ASP A 859 -6.27 19.08 -26.13
CA ASP A 859 -4.89 19.05 -25.62
C ASP A 859 -4.84 18.88 -24.09
N GLN A 860 -5.87 19.28 -23.33
CA GLN A 860 -5.91 19.02 -21.88
C GLN A 860 -6.18 17.55 -21.53
N PHE A 861 -6.67 16.76 -22.48
CA PHE A 861 -7.04 15.35 -22.29
C PHE A 861 -6.22 14.39 -23.16
N ASP A 862 -5.28 14.91 -23.95
CA ASP A 862 -4.19 14.19 -24.65
C ASP A 862 -2.91 14.41 -23.84
N PHE A 863 -2.55 13.44 -22.99
CA PHE A 863 -1.49 13.64 -21.99
C PHE A 863 -0.09 13.30 -22.47
N ASP A 864 0.03 12.52 -23.54
CA ASP A 864 1.27 12.08 -24.14
C ASP A 864 1.52 12.67 -25.54
N ASP A 865 0.67 13.63 -25.94
CA ASP A 865 0.72 14.37 -27.20
C ASP A 865 0.71 13.44 -28.42
N ASP A 866 -0.04 12.33 -28.34
CA ASP A 866 -0.08 11.29 -29.37
C ASP A 866 -1.24 11.47 -30.36
N GLY A 867 -2.12 12.44 -30.10
CA GLY A 867 -3.29 12.78 -30.91
C GLY A 867 -4.53 11.96 -30.57
N GLU A 868 -4.53 11.18 -29.49
CA GLU A 868 -5.68 10.47 -28.92
C GLU A 868 -6.10 11.08 -27.59
N VAL A 869 -7.41 11.17 -27.38
CA VAL A 869 -7.98 11.80 -26.18
C VAL A 869 -8.48 10.74 -25.22
N LEU A 870 -8.14 10.87 -23.94
CA LEU A 870 -8.44 9.87 -22.92
C LEU A 870 -9.93 9.82 -22.53
N VAL A 871 -10.67 10.92 -22.72
CA VAL A 871 -12.08 11.05 -22.30
C VAL A 871 -13.00 11.18 -23.50
N ASN A 872 -13.99 10.29 -23.61
CA ASN A 872 -15.03 10.36 -24.63
C ASN A 872 -16.10 11.40 -24.25
N PHE A 873 -16.48 12.27 -25.19
CA PHE A 873 -17.53 13.27 -24.99
C PHE A 873 -18.38 13.50 -26.24
N ALA A 874 -19.59 14.02 -26.05
CA ALA A 874 -20.52 14.44 -27.09
C ALA A 874 -20.57 15.97 -27.25
N ALA A 875 -21.27 16.48 -28.26
CA ALA A 875 -21.36 17.92 -28.50
C ALA A 875 -21.98 18.73 -27.33
N TYR A 876 -22.87 18.13 -26.54
CA TYR A 876 -23.53 18.79 -25.39
C TYR A 876 -22.72 18.71 -24.09
N ASP A 877 -21.63 17.95 -24.10
CA ASP A 877 -20.75 17.73 -22.94
C ASP A 877 -19.78 18.90 -22.76
N ILE A 878 -19.44 19.56 -23.86
CA ILE A 878 -18.56 20.72 -23.92
C ILE A 878 -19.41 21.98 -24.05
N VAL A 879 -19.21 22.93 -23.14
CA VAL A 879 -19.75 24.28 -23.24
C VAL A 879 -18.63 25.22 -23.60
N ILE A 880 -18.66 25.69 -24.84
CA ILE A 880 -17.82 26.81 -25.27
C ILE A 880 -18.66 28.07 -25.21
N SER A 881 -18.28 28.96 -24.29
CA SER A 881 -18.88 30.29 -24.18
C SER A 881 -18.07 31.25 -25.01
N THR A 882 -18.68 31.84 -26.04
CA THR A 882 -18.06 32.88 -26.84
C THR A 882 -18.62 34.25 -26.47
N ASN A 883 -17.74 35.22 -26.33
CA ASN A 883 -18.12 36.62 -26.32
C ASN A 883 -17.65 37.19 -27.65
N SER A 884 -18.57 37.72 -28.45
CA SER A 884 -18.26 38.36 -29.73
C SER A 884 -18.60 39.84 -29.69
N ILE A 885 -17.80 40.64 -30.38
CA ILE A 885 -18.17 42.01 -30.72
C ILE A 885 -18.13 42.14 -32.24
N SER A 886 -19.24 42.60 -32.81
CA SER A 886 -19.44 42.74 -34.25
C SER A 886 -19.79 44.18 -34.63
N ASN A 887 -19.55 44.54 -35.89
CA ASN A 887 -19.81 45.87 -36.43
C ASN A 887 -19.12 46.99 -35.65
N ILE A 888 -17.92 46.72 -35.14
CA ILE A 888 -17.10 47.76 -34.54
C ILE A 888 -16.61 48.66 -35.68
N PRO A 889 -17.03 49.93 -35.73
CA PRO A 889 -16.44 50.91 -36.64
C PRO A 889 -15.04 51.22 -36.07
N TYR A 890 -13.97 50.82 -36.76
CA TYR A 890 -12.65 50.83 -36.13
C TYR A 890 -11.89 52.16 -36.17
N LEU A 891 -11.00 52.28 -35.18
CA LEU A 891 -9.59 52.65 -35.40
C LEU A 891 -8.55 51.63 -34.90
N TRP A 892 -8.87 50.70 -33.98
CA TRP A 892 -8.01 49.59 -33.52
C TRP A 892 -8.84 48.39 -33.08
N GLY A 893 -8.49 47.19 -33.58
CA GLY A 893 -9.09 45.85 -33.39
C GLY A 893 -9.66 45.55 -32.00
N PRO A 894 -10.56 44.56 -31.86
CA PRO A 894 -11.14 44.22 -30.58
C PRO A 894 -10.00 43.75 -29.67
N SER A 895 -9.85 44.35 -28.49
CA SER A 895 -8.72 44.10 -27.60
C SER A 895 -9.21 43.52 -26.28
N LEU A 896 -8.45 42.63 -25.66
CA LEU A 896 -8.78 42.03 -24.37
C LEU A 896 -8.13 42.85 -23.25
N PHE A 897 -8.96 43.48 -22.42
CA PHE A 897 -8.54 44.18 -21.21
C PHE A 897 -8.54 43.19 -20.05
N THR A 898 -7.37 42.96 -19.45
CA THR A 898 -7.15 41.95 -18.41
C THR A 898 -6.72 42.61 -17.11
N ILE A 899 -7.33 42.19 -16.01
CA ILE A 899 -6.94 42.58 -14.65
C ILE A 899 -6.56 41.32 -13.88
N GLU A 900 -5.31 41.21 -13.48
CA GLU A 900 -4.79 40.17 -12.61
C GLU A 900 -4.62 40.71 -11.20
N VAL A 901 -5.20 40.03 -10.21
CA VAL A 901 -5.07 40.36 -8.80
C VAL A 901 -4.39 39.20 -8.08
N GLY A 902 -3.29 39.48 -7.40
CA GLY A 902 -2.52 38.52 -6.64
C GLY A 902 -2.41 38.88 -5.16
N ARG A 903 -2.33 37.89 -4.27
CA ARG A 903 -2.20 38.10 -2.82
C ARG A 903 -0.86 37.63 -2.27
#